data_AF-A0A6N9C9J9-F1
#
_entry.id   AF-A0A6N9C9J9-F1
#
_cell.length_a   1.000
_cell.length_b   1.000
_cell.length_c   1.000
_cell.angle_alpha   90.00
_cell.angle_beta   90.00
_cell.angle_gamma   90.00
#
_symmetry.space_group_name_H-M   'P 1'
#
loop_
_entity.id
_entity.type
_entity.pdbx_description
1 polymer ?
#
loop_
_entity_poly.entity_id
_entity_poly.type
_entity_poly.pdbx_seq_one_letter_code
_entity_poly.pdbx_strand_id
1 'polypeptide(L)'
;FTMTHLYNAGESVGILQEYRKALYKLVNSLSWGVTVTNPKPIDPQGTIFYIDLRHYEWDRNDSWTKIEAEYPYHISFDAPTQTALEEQLGRLQGEMRADIPSVHVDWFVAQASLPPLYHDLLSLPLTDRELETRLEVDVAQNLLTAPGVRVWRAGTNNSGVSNNNRVIERHTSRYGAYWKSYDFAGSVGTQNIFTHPLSFTHDGGEVIFNLPNGLQAYYVTNASGFRLDDAPINIVSNPAASDPTVRNGLSCFGCHTEGMKTFEDEVRAVIESNATPAYDKEQALRLYVEQAELDALLQGDTDRYRGALEATGGAFGGIEPISRFHEVFQGPVDAAYAAAVVGLETEAFLEKIRENTGLQNIGLLVLDSPNGSMKRDAWTSNFRDILFALDFPQLVDKTPVVPQPDRLPGAFVHIPDTNLRAAIAEELGKSPNAPITVEEMQRLDRLVAENKGIQDLTGLQFATNLGWLEVDHNEISDLSPIAGLINLWELRLNGNHNISDLSPLKGLTNLHYLHFFETLVSDLSPLAGLINLRGIRAWGHSISDLSPLAGLTKLELVDFCGGNISDLTPIAGLTGLTELYLAGEKISDIFPLARLTNLTRLGIANNAISDISPFAGLTNLKWLDIHSNDLSDISPLAGLTNLEWLNLRRNDLISDVSPLARLTKLNRLQLSENKISDVLPLAGLTNLKWLGIHDNEIFDMSPLDELRENTKIIWFNNPAFPEGPPSIEGPWLWIILPYHVPEERDLLSEVSGGTVTETEIATHGAIEGQPLGDDVWTLRRLPPTGGQNINEMLGEREESFFWNNMLYGTVSIYSSQQQNTKMYFGNHNGFKVWLNGTLIYESLYYHDSHGYTDFLPVTLKQGRNVLLVATRAIYNNYLGFEEGTEYTVGNPGINYTFSKTPIHIDDTFTLDIGAKDVYDLAGWQFDITFDPTILEAISVSEGNFLKASGTTLFQGGSIDNVTGRITGLSAARLSTQGVTGTGTLVQAKFRAKSAGETELVLQNFEFGAITGTAIPAGPHQVQIVVEGRLATGDVNRDGRVSILDLILIARELGKRVPANSPVDLNRDGVVSILDLILAAQGLGNTTAAPSTPLLAEGQGGVASVDAGTIEAWIAQARLEDDGSLAFKQGIKNLQNLLASLIPKETALHRNYPNPFNPETWIPYQLAAPAEVGLTIYDMNGGLVRHIALGHQTAGMYRSRSRAVYWDGRNQFGGSVASGLYFYTLTAGDFTATRRLVILK
;
A
#
# COMPACT_ATOMS: atom_id res chain seq x y z
N PHE A 1 -42.88 -0.32 -21.44
CA PHE A 1 -41.77 -0.14 -22.40
C PHE A 1 -42.24 0.67 -23.60
N THR A 2 -41.40 1.56 -24.15
CA THR A 2 -41.76 2.38 -25.31
C THR A 2 -40.62 2.54 -26.33
N MET A 3 -40.99 2.69 -27.59
CA MET A 3 -40.17 3.01 -28.76
C MET A 3 -40.67 4.28 -29.47
N THR A 4 -41.56 5.03 -28.83
CA THR A 4 -42.19 6.21 -29.44
C THR A 4 -41.17 7.27 -29.83
N HIS A 5 -40.08 7.45 -29.06
CA HIS A 5 -39.00 8.38 -29.39
C HIS A 5 -38.27 7.98 -30.69
N LEU A 6 -38.03 6.69 -30.92
CA LEU A 6 -37.45 6.20 -32.17
C LEU A 6 -38.38 6.47 -33.37
N TYR A 7 -39.67 6.17 -33.21
CA TYR A 7 -40.67 6.43 -34.24
C TYR A 7 -40.74 7.93 -34.57
N ASN A 8 -40.76 8.80 -33.55
CA ASN A 8 -40.81 10.25 -33.72
C ASN A 8 -39.51 10.82 -34.32
N ALA A 9 -38.36 10.19 -34.06
CA ALA A 9 -37.09 10.52 -34.70
C ALA A 9 -37.04 10.13 -36.20
N GLY A 10 -38.07 9.44 -36.71
CA GLY A 10 -38.18 9.04 -38.11
C GLY A 10 -37.63 7.65 -38.43
N GLU A 11 -37.45 6.79 -37.43
CA GLU A 11 -36.98 5.43 -37.65
C GLU A 11 -37.92 4.61 -38.54
N SER A 12 -37.33 3.79 -39.42
CA SER A 12 -38.12 3.02 -40.37
C SER A 12 -38.89 1.88 -39.70
N VAL A 13 -40.07 1.54 -40.25
CA VAL A 13 -40.90 0.41 -39.77
C VAL A 13 -40.12 -0.90 -39.70
N GLY A 14 -39.18 -1.11 -40.62
CA GLY A 14 -38.31 -2.30 -40.63
C GLY A 14 -37.38 -2.36 -39.40
N ILE A 15 -36.76 -1.24 -39.04
CA ILE A 15 -35.87 -1.17 -37.86
C ILE A 15 -36.68 -1.30 -36.56
N LEU A 16 -37.86 -0.67 -36.47
CA LEU A 16 -38.75 -0.82 -35.31
C LEU A 16 -39.20 -2.29 -35.12
N GLN A 17 -39.39 -3.05 -36.19
CA GLN A 17 -39.69 -4.48 -36.09
C GLN A 17 -38.52 -5.28 -35.50
N GLU A 18 -37.28 -4.91 -35.80
CA GLU A 18 -36.10 -5.59 -35.25
C GLU A 18 -35.89 -5.25 -33.78
N TYR A 19 -36.11 -4.00 -33.35
CA TYR A 19 -36.12 -3.64 -31.91
C TYR A 19 -37.17 -4.42 -31.12
N ARG A 20 -38.36 -4.67 -31.71
CA ARG A 20 -39.38 -5.53 -31.08
C ARG A 20 -38.86 -6.95 -30.83
N LYS A 21 -38.20 -7.56 -31.82
CA LYS A 21 -37.59 -8.88 -31.66
C LYS A 21 -36.49 -8.87 -30.59
N ALA A 22 -35.67 -7.82 -30.55
CA ALA A 22 -34.64 -7.64 -29.53
C ALA A 22 -35.24 -7.61 -28.12
N LEU A 23 -36.28 -6.80 -27.92
CA LEU A 23 -37.02 -6.71 -26.66
C LEU A 23 -37.60 -8.07 -26.27
N TYR A 24 -38.28 -8.76 -27.19
CA TYR A 24 -38.93 -10.04 -26.93
C TYR A 24 -37.91 -11.11 -26.51
N LYS A 25 -36.77 -11.17 -27.19
CA LYS A 25 -35.69 -12.07 -26.84
C LYS A 25 -35.10 -11.73 -25.48
N LEU A 26 -34.77 -10.46 -25.23
CA LEU A 26 -34.06 -10.06 -24.02
C LEU A 26 -34.89 -10.24 -22.75
N VAL A 27 -36.14 -9.77 -22.71
CA VAL A 27 -36.98 -9.92 -21.49
C VAL A 27 -37.19 -11.38 -21.10
N ASN A 28 -37.27 -12.28 -22.09
CA ASN A 28 -37.37 -13.72 -21.84
C ASN A 28 -36.02 -14.36 -21.49
N SER A 29 -34.90 -13.82 -22.00
CA SER A 29 -33.55 -14.28 -21.65
C SER A 29 -33.07 -13.79 -20.27
N LEU A 30 -33.79 -12.85 -19.67
CA LEU A 30 -33.57 -12.30 -18.33
C LEU A 30 -34.62 -12.79 -17.33
N SER A 31 -35.24 -13.94 -17.59
CA SER A 31 -36.42 -14.42 -16.87
C SER A 31 -36.26 -15.87 -16.43
N TRP A 32 -36.67 -16.14 -15.18
CA TRP A 32 -36.83 -17.50 -14.66
C TRP A 32 -38.24 -18.06 -14.89
N GLY A 33 -39.10 -17.32 -15.59
CA GLY A 33 -40.42 -17.80 -16.01
C GLY A 33 -40.33 -19.05 -16.88
N VAL A 34 -41.30 -19.95 -16.71
CA VAL A 34 -41.33 -21.27 -17.38
C VAL A 34 -41.82 -21.22 -18.85
N THR A 35 -42.35 -20.08 -19.31
CA THR A 35 -42.91 -19.92 -20.65
C THR A 35 -42.44 -18.64 -21.30
N VAL A 36 -42.04 -18.72 -22.58
CA VAL A 36 -41.76 -17.54 -23.39
C VAL A 36 -43.01 -16.68 -23.53
N THR A 37 -42.95 -15.45 -23.04
CA THR A 37 -44.06 -14.49 -23.04
C THR A 37 -43.60 -13.19 -23.70
N ASN A 38 -44.02 -12.94 -24.95
CA ASN A 38 -43.61 -11.73 -25.65
C ASN A 38 -44.46 -10.53 -25.21
N PRO A 39 -43.84 -9.37 -24.92
CA PRO A 39 -44.54 -8.11 -24.72
C PRO A 39 -45.53 -7.80 -25.86
N LYS A 40 -46.73 -7.32 -25.51
CA LYS A 40 -47.77 -7.01 -26.50
C LYS A 40 -47.83 -5.50 -26.75
N PRO A 41 -47.77 -5.05 -28.01
CA PRO A 41 -48.01 -3.65 -28.33
C PRO A 41 -49.47 -3.27 -28.05
N ILE A 42 -49.69 -2.06 -27.53
CA ILE A 42 -51.03 -1.54 -27.19
C ILE A 42 -51.49 -0.40 -28.10
N ASP A 43 -50.59 0.14 -28.94
CA ASP A 43 -50.86 1.19 -29.91
C ASP A 43 -50.82 0.66 -31.37
N PRO A 44 -51.54 1.28 -32.32
CA PRO A 44 -51.55 0.84 -33.73
C PRO A 44 -50.19 0.85 -34.42
N GLN A 45 -49.28 1.74 -34.00
CA GLN A 45 -47.92 1.87 -34.51
C GLN A 45 -46.99 0.80 -33.91
N GLY A 46 -47.43 0.17 -32.81
CA GLY A 46 -46.73 -0.87 -32.08
C GLY A 46 -45.43 -0.40 -31.45
N THR A 47 -45.46 0.80 -30.88
CA THR A 47 -44.33 1.47 -30.21
C THR A 47 -44.43 1.38 -28.69
N ILE A 48 -45.61 1.11 -28.12
CA ILE A 48 -45.86 1.08 -26.68
C ILE A 48 -46.22 -0.35 -26.27
N PHE A 49 -45.52 -0.90 -25.29
CA PHE A 49 -45.70 -2.26 -24.83
C PHE A 49 -46.14 -2.28 -23.36
N TYR A 50 -47.25 -2.98 -23.13
CA TYR A 50 -47.68 -3.39 -21.80
C TYR A 50 -47.02 -4.73 -21.45
N ILE A 51 -46.43 -4.80 -20.26
CA ILE A 51 -45.82 -6.03 -19.72
C ILE A 51 -46.36 -6.31 -18.32
N ASP A 52 -46.49 -7.59 -18.00
CA ASP A 52 -46.83 -8.07 -16.66
C ASP A 52 -45.58 -8.73 -16.08
N LEU A 53 -45.00 -8.13 -15.05
CA LEU A 53 -43.73 -8.53 -14.45
C LEU A 53 -43.75 -9.98 -13.93
N ARG A 54 -44.93 -10.48 -13.55
CA ARG A 54 -45.13 -11.84 -13.04
C ARG A 54 -44.83 -12.91 -14.09
N HIS A 55 -44.98 -12.59 -15.37
CA HIS A 55 -44.62 -13.52 -16.45
C HIS A 55 -43.11 -13.78 -16.53
N TYR A 56 -42.30 -12.89 -15.95
CA TYR A 56 -40.85 -12.97 -15.97
C TYR A 56 -40.23 -13.31 -14.61
N GLU A 57 -41.06 -13.48 -13.58
CA GLU A 57 -40.67 -13.55 -12.16
C GLU A 57 -39.94 -12.29 -11.65
N TRP A 58 -40.10 -11.17 -12.36
CA TRP A 58 -39.50 -9.88 -12.02
C TRP A 58 -40.17 -9.20 -10.83
N ASP A 59 -41.42 -9.55 -10.54
CA ASP A 59 -42.15 -9.12 -9.35
C ASP A 59 -41.55 -9.70 -8.06
N ARG A 60 -40.94 -10.89 -8.12
CA ARG A 60 -40.36 -11.57 -6.96
C ARG A 60 -38.94 -11.12 -6.63
N ASN A 61 -38.21 -10.64 -7.64
CA ASN A 61 -36.80 -10.26 -7.52
C ASN A 61 -36.58 -8.74 -7.54
N ASP A 62 -37.66 -7.97 -7.36
CA ASP A 62 -37.68 -6.51 -7.43
C ASP A 62 -36.98 -5.93 -8.68
N SER A 63 -37.06 -6.68 -9.78
CA SER A 63 -36.29 -6.42 -10.99
C SER A 63 -36.66 -5.11 -11.65
N TRP A 64 -37.91 -4.64 -11.48
CA TRP A 64 -38.35 -3.37 -12.04
C TRP A 64 -37.67 -2.17 -11.39
N THR A 65 -37.54 -2.18 -10.06
CA THR A 65 -36.84 -1.14 -9.30
C THR A 65 -35.38 -1.02 -9.74
N LYS A 66 -34.71 -2.15 -9.98
CA LYS A 66 -33.34 -2.17 -10.53
C LYS A 66 -33.23 -1.58 -11.94
N ILE A 67 -34.26 -1.80 -12.78
CA ILE A 67 -34.33 -1.17 -14.11
C ILE A 67 -34.51 0.34 -13.98
N GLU A 68 -35.39 0.78 -13.09
CA GLU A 68 -35.65 2.21 -12.89
C GLU A 68 -34.44 2.95 -12.32
N ALA A 69 -33.70 2.33 -11.40
CA ALA A 69 -32.50 2.91 -10.79
C ALA A 69 -31.42 3.25 -11.83
N GLU A 70 -31.26 2.40 -12.86
CA GLU A 70 -30.28 2.58 -13.92
C GLU A 70 -30.81 3.45 -15.08
N TYR A 71 -32.11 3.75 -15.14
CA TYR A 71 -32.75 4.36 -16.30
C TYR A 71 -32.56 5.89 -16.33
N PRO A 72 -31.74 6.45 -17.25
CA PRO A 72 -31.34 7.85 -17.20
C PRO A 72 -32.39 8.83 -17.74
N TYR A 73 -33.42 8.32 -18.42
CA TYR A 73 -34.49 9.12 -19.00
C TYR A 73 -35.76 9.11 -18.13
N HIS A 74 -35.60 8.86 -16.83
CA HIS A 74 -36.70 8.88 -15.88
C HIS A 74 -37.35 10.28 -15.82
N ILE A 75 -38.65 10.34 -16.04
CA ILE A 75 -39.44 11.57 -15.96
C ILE A 75 -40.51 11.35 -14.90
N SER A 76 -40.55 12.26 -13.93
CA SER A 76 -41.48 12.21 -12.82
C SER A 76 -42.37 13.46 -12.81
N PHE A 77 -43.66 13.24 -12.52
CA PHE A 77 -44.71 14.24 -12.64
C PHE A 77 -45.00 14.90 -11.29
N ASP A 78 -45.08 16.23 -11.29
CA ASP A 78 -45.56 17.02 -10.16
C ASP A 78 -47.08 17.23 -10.25
N ALA A 79 -47.86 16.43 -9.53
CA ALA A 79 -49.32 16.53 -9.48
C ALA A 79 -49.86 17.97 -9.21
N PRO A 80 -49.32 18.74 -8.24
CA PRO A 80 -49.76 20.10 -7.95
C PRO A 80 -49.60 21.13 -9.09
N THR A 81 -48.59 20.99 -9.96
CA THR A 81 -48.33 21.95 -11.04
C THR A 81 -48.80 21.49 -12.41
N GLN A 82 -49.14 20.19 -12.57
CA GLN A 82 -49.49 19.57 -13.86
C GLN A 82 -50.85 18.85 -13.81
N THR A 83 -51.85 19.44 -13.17
CA THR A 83 -53.17 18.84 -12.92
C THR A 83 -53.86 18.24 -14.16
N ALA A 84 -53.69 18.83 -15.35
CA ALA A 84 -54.29 18.29 -16.57
C ALA A 84 -53.63 16.97 -17.03
N LEU A 85 -52.32 16.83 -16.80
CA LEU A 85 -51.57 15.62 -17.11
C LEU A 85 -51.78 14.56 -16.04
N GLU A 86 -51.89 14.97 -14.76
CA GLU A 86 -52.30 14.11 -13.65
C GLU A 86 -53.69 13.51 -13.89
N GLU A 87 -54.66 14.30 -14.37
CA GLU A 87 -56.00 13.79 -14.70
C GLU A 87 -55.95 12.74 -15.82
N GLN A 88 -55.12 12.96 -16.86
CA GLN A 88 -54.94 12.01 -17.95
C GLN A 88 -54.23 10.73 -17.52
N LEU A 89 -53.14 10.85 -16.76
CA LEU A 89 -52.39 9.71 -16.20
C LEU A 89 -53.23 8.93 -15.19
N GLY A 90 -53.96 9.61 -14.32
CA GLY A 90 -54.88 8.98 -13.37
C GLY A 90 -56.02 8.25 -14.07
N ARG A 91 -56.54 8.77 -15.19
CA ARG A 91 -57.52 8.06 -16.02
C ARG A 91 -56.92 6.81 -16.65
N LEU A 92 -55.71 6.90 -17.20
CA LEU A 92 -54.96 5.78 -17.76
C LEU A 92 -54.62 4.72 -16.69
N GLN A 93 -54.18 5.12 -15.50
CA GLN A 93 -53.91 4.24 -14.36
C GLN A 93 -55.20 3.52 -13.92
N GLY A 94 -56.33 4.23 -13.88
CA GLY A 94 -57.64 3.66 -13.57
C GLY A 94 -58.15 2.69 -14.64
N GLU A 95 -57.94 3.00 -15.92
CA GLU A 95 -58.30 2.15 -17.06
C GLU A 95 -57.41 0.90 -17.14
N MET A 96 -56.11 1.03 -16.89
CA MET A 96 -55.11 -0.06 -16.98
C MET A 96 -54.94 -0.86 -15.68
N ARG A 97 -55.36 -0.31 -14.54
CA ARG A 97 -55.16 -0.87 -13.19
C ARG A 97 -53.68 -1.18 -12.87
N ALA A 98 -52.78 -0.32 -13.33
CA ALA A 98 -51.34 -0.47 -13.15
C ALA A 98 -50.66 0.91 -13.12
N ASP A 99 -49.50 0.99 -12.45
CA ASP A 99 -48.62 2.15 -12.55
C ASP A 99 -48.09 2.31 -13.98
N ILE A 100 -47.75 3.55 -14.37
CA ILE A 100 -47.32 3.87 -15.75
C ILE A 100 -45.86 4.39 -15.79
N PRO A 101 -44.87 3.74 -15.16
CA PRO A 101 -43.49 4.02 -15.49
C PRO A 101 -43.20 3.48 -16.90
N SER A 102 -42.36 4.19 -17.64
CA SER A 102 -42.00 3.81 -19.01
C SER A 102 -40.50 3.86 -19.20
N VAL A 103 -39.98 2.85 -19.89
CA VAL A 103 -38.56 2.67 -20.20
C VAL A 103 -38.41 2.59 -21.71
N HIS A 104 -37.43 3.31 -22.25
CA HIS A 104 -37.04 3.26 -23.65
C HIS A 104 -36.45 1.89 -24.01
N VAL A 105 -36.98 1.27 -25.06
CA VAL A 105 -36.61 -0.09 -25.47
C VAL A 105 -35.16 -0.17 -25.98
N ASP A 106 -34.68 0.84 -26.72
CA ASP A 106 -33.29 0.91 -27.18
C ASP A 106 -32.30 0.94 -26.01
N TRP A 107 -32.56 1.79 -25.01
CA TRP A 107 -31.76 1.82 -23.78
C TRP A 107 -31.82 0.47 -23.05
N PHE A 108 -33.02 -0.09 -22.86
CA PHE A 108 -33.17 -1.35 -22.12
C PHE A 108 -32.44 -2.50 -22.82
N VAL A 109 -32.57 -2.61 -24.14
CA VAL A 109 -31.86 -3.63 -24.92
C VAL A 109 -30.35 -3.47 -24.80
N ALA A 110 -29.86 -2.23 -24.85
CA ALA A 110 -28.43 -1.94 -24.76
C ALA A 110 -27.85 -2.16 -23.35
N GLN A 111 -28.61 -1.84 -22.30
CA GLN A 111 -28.11 -1.80 -20.92
C GLN A 111 -28.42 -3.07 -20.12
N ALA A 112 -29.63 -3.63 -20.23
CA ALA A 112 -30.03 -4.83 -19.48
C ALA A 112 -29.32 -6.11 -19.97
N SER A 113 -28.64 -6.05 -21.11
CA SER A 113 -27.78 -7.12 -21.60
C SER A 113 -26.36 -7.06 -21.02
N LEU A 114 -26.02 -6.04 -20.23
CA LEU A 114 -24.71 -5.84 -19.60
C LEU A 114 -24.77 -5.91 -18.07
N PRO A 115 -23.69 -6.35 -17.39
CA PRO A 115 -23.53 -6.19 -15.95
C PRO A 115 -23.49 -4.70 -15.54
N PRO A 116 -23.94 -4.35 -14.32
CA PRO A 116 -24.50 -5.24 -13.30
C PRO A 116 -25.96 -5.66 -13.59
N LEU A 117 -26.70 -4.90 -14.39
CA LEU A 117 -28.14 -5.08 -14.59
C LEU A 117 -28.51 -6.48 -15.14
N TYR A 118 -27.67 -7.06 -16.01
CA TYR A 118 -27.80 -8.44 -16.48
C TYR A 118 -27.79 -9.46 -15.32
N HIS A 119 -26.85 -9.29 -14.39
CA HIS A 119 -26.71 -10.16 -13.22
C HIS A 119 -27.89 -9.99 -12.26
N ASP A 120 -28.30 -8.75 -12.07
CA ASP A 120 -29.38 -8.37 -11.18
C ASP A 120 -30.73 -8.92 -11.60
N LEU A 121 -31.07 -8.79 -12.88
CA LEU A 121 -32.34 -9.24 -13.43
C LEU A 121 -32.46 -10.76 -13.44
N LEU A 122 -31.36 -11.46 -13.68
CA LEU A 122 -31.30 -12.91 -13.54
C LEU A 122 -31.07 -13.36 -12.09
N SER A 123 -30.78 -12.44 -11.17
CA SER A 123 -30.35 -12.74 -9.80
C SER A 123 -29.27 -13.82 -9.79
N LEU A 124 -28.23 -13.62 -10.62
CA LEU A 124 -27.12 -14.54 -10.69
C LEU A 124 -26.38 -14.52 -9.34
N PRO A 125 -25.93 -15.67 -8.83
CA PRO A 125 -25.12 -15.71 -7.61
C PRO A 125 -23.69 -15.20 -7.87
N LEU A 126 -22.90 -15.05 -6.81
CA LEU A 126 -21.50 -14.59 -6.90
C LEU A 126 -20.55 -15.72 -7.30
N THR A 127 -20.88 -16.97 -6.97
CA THR A 127 -20.05 -18.14 -7.31
C THR A 127 -20.78 -19.12 -8.21
N ASP A 128 -20.04 -19.77 -9.10
CA ASP A 128 -20.56 -20.86 -9.93
C ASP A 128 -21.10 -22.02 -9.09
N ARG A 129 -20.53 -22.29 -7.92
CA ARG A 129 -21.02 -23.29 -6.97
C ARG A 129 -22.43 -23.01 -6.44
N GLU A 130 -22.75 -21.74 -6.20
CA GLU A 130 -24.11 -21.34 -5.82
C GLU A 130 -25.08 -21.50 -7.01
N LEU A 131 -24.61 -21.20 -8.24
CA LEU A 131 -25.39 -21.42 -9.46
C LEU A 131 -25.65 -22.91 -9.69
N GLU A 132 -24.62 -23.74 -9.51
CA GLU A 132 -24.68 -25.20 -9.55
C GLU A 132 -25.72 -25.73 -8.57
N THR A 133 -25.70 -25.22 -7.33
CA THR A 133 -26.71 -25.55 -6.30
C THR A 133 -28.12 -25.19 -6.77
N ARG A 134 -28.32 -23.99 -7.33
CA ARG A 134 -29.62 -23.52 -7.84
C ARG A 134 -30.15 -24.37 -9.00
N LEU A 135 -29.25 -24.88 -9.83
CA LEU A 135 -29.54 -25.69 -11.00
C LEU A 135 -29.55 -27.20 -10.71
N GLU A 136 -29.36 -27.59 -9.45
CA GLU A 136 -29.26 -28.98 -8.99
C GLU A 136 -28.16 -29.77 -9.69
N VAL A 137 -27.03 -29.09 -9.94
CA VAL A 137 -25.80 -29.66 -10.50
C VAL A 137 -24.77 -29.81 -9.38
N ASP A 138 -24.16 -30.99 -9.26
CA ASP A 138 -22.99 -31.20 -8.41
C ASP A 138 -21.85 -31.68 -9.30
N VAL A 139 -20.98 -30.75 -9.70
CA VAL A 139 -19.90 -31.01 -10.65
C VAL A 139 -18.94 -32.06 -10.10
N ALA A 140 -18.48 -31.89 -8.86
CA ALA A 140 -17.54 -32.80 -8.21
C ALA A 140 -18.12 -34.22 -8.09
N GLN A 141 -19.36 -34.34 -7.63
CA GLN A 141 -20.00 -35.65 -7.48
C GLN A 141 -20.32 -36.30 -8.82
N ASN A 142 -20.72 -35.52 -9.84
CA ASN A 142 -21.01 -36.06 -11.17
C ASN A 142 -19.74 -36.63 -11.82
N LEU A 143 -18.61 -35.94 -11.74
CA LEU A 143 -17.32 -36.41 -12.27
C LEU A 143 -16.86 -37.72 -11.62
N LEU A 144 -17.16 -37.91 -10.33
CA LEU A 144 -16.81 -39.12 -9.59
C LEU A 144 -17.77 -40.30 -9.86
N THR A 145 -19.07 -40.03 -9.91
CA THR A 145 -20.10 -41.09 -9.80
C THR A 145 -20.95 -41.32 -11.03
N ALA A 146 -20.95 -40.39 -11.99
CA ALA A 146 -21.83 -40.43 -13.16
C ALA A 146 -21.19 -39.96 -14.50
N PRO A 147 -19.90 -40.26 -14.81
CA PRO A 147 -19.34 -39.96 -16.12
C PRO A 147 -20.09 -40.74 -17.22
N GLY A 148 -20.49 -40.04 -18.28
CA GLY A 148 -21.29 -40.60 -19.38
C GLY A 148 -22.78 -40.75 -19.06
N VAL A 149 -23.23 -40.30 -17.89
CA VAL A 149 -24.62 -40.43 -17.43
C VAL A 149 -25.22 -39.10 -16.97
N ARG A 150 -24.47 -38.31 -16.20
CA ARG A 150 -24.86 -36.95 -15.80
C ARG A 150 -23.82 -35.89 -16.13
N VAL A 151 -22.62 -36.31 -16.54
CA VAL A 151 -21.56 -35.44 -17.04
C VAL A 151 -20.87 -36.05 -18.25
N TRP A 152 -20.63 -35.22 -19.27
CA TRP A 152 -19.90 -35.56 -20.49
C TRP A 152 -18.87 -34.47 -20.75
N ARG A 153 -17.70 -34.84 -21.25
CA ARG A 153 -16.60 -33.91 -21.49
C ARG A 153 -16.09 -34.03 -22.92
N ALA A 154 -15.69 -32.90 -23.48
CA ALA A 154 -14.93 -32.81 -24.72
C ALA A 154 -13.76 -31.86 -24.54
N GLY A 155 -12.71 -32.07 -25.32
CA GLY A 155 -11.56 -31.18 -25.38
C GLY A 155 -11.11 -30.92 -26.80
N THR A 156 -10.73 -29.68 -27.08
CA THR A 156 -10.18 -29.27 -28.38
C THR A 156 -8.90 -28.46 -28.19
N ASN A 157 -7.97 -28.56 -29.13
CA ASN A 157 -6.75 -27.76 -29.14
C ASN A 157 -6.98 -26.31 -29.58
N ASN A 158 -8.07 -26.02 -30.31
CA ASN A 158 -8.39 -24.67 -30.76
C ASN A 158 -9.91 -24.47 -30.87
N SER A 159 -10.49 -23.68 -29.96
CA SER A 159 -11.92 -23.39 -29.91
C SER A 159 -12.35 -22.19 -30.78
N GLY A 160 -11.41 -21.45 -31.37
CA GLY A 160 -11.68 -20.21 -32.11
C GLY A 160 -12.06 -18.99 -31.25
N VAL A 161 -12.14 -19.15 -29.92
CA VAL A 161 -12.44 -18.07 -28.94
C VAL A 161 -11.32 -17.95 -27.88
N SER A 162 -10.73 -19.08 -27.47
CA SER A 162 -9.47 -19.10 -26.70
C SER A 162 -8.29 -19.41 -27.62
N ASN A 163 -7.13 -18.81 -27.34
CA ASN A 163 -5.88 -19.04 -28.08
C ASN A 163 -5.16 -20.36 -27.70
N ASN A 164 -5.73 -21.12 -26.77
CA ASN A 164 -5.17 -22.36 -26.22
C ASN A 164 -6.22 -23.49 -26.23
N ASN A 165 -5.80 -24.70 -25.83
CA ASN A 165 -6.73 -25.82 -25.67
C ASN A 165 -7.87 -25.47 -24.69
N ARG A 166 -9.06 -26.02 -24.91
CA ARG A 166 -10.27 -25.77 -24.09
C ARG A 166 -10.94 -27.08 -23.70
N VAL A 167 -11.45 -27.16 -22.47
CA VAL A 167 -12.30 -28.27 -22.02
C VAL A 167 -13.72 -27.77 -21.88
N ILE A 168 -14.68 -28.57 -22.32
CA ILE A 168 -16.11 -28.28 -22.20
C ILE A 168 -16.77 -29.48 -21.52
N GLU A 169 -17.54 -29.20 -20.47
CA GLU A 169 -18.33 -30.18 -19.73
C GLU A 169 -19.82 -29.90 -19.90
N ARG A 170 -20.59 -30.93 -20.23
CA ARG A 170 -22.05 -30.91 -20.12
C ARG A 170 -22.48 -31.59 -18.84
N HIS A 171 -23.27 -30.92 -18.02
CA HIS A 171 -24.00 -31.53 -16.92
C HIS A 171 -25.51 -31.53 -17.21
N THR A 172 -26.19 -32.59 -16.79
CA THR A 172 -27.66 -32.55 -16.70
C THR A 172 -28.06 -31.63 -15.55
N SER A 173 -28.89 -30.63 -15.84
CA SER A 173 -29.40 -29.68 -14.86
C SER A 173 -30.92 -29.77 -14.73
N ARG A 174 -31.48 -29.14 -13.70
CA ARG A 174 -32.92 -29.07 -13.43
C ARG A 174 -33.77 -28.64 -14.65
N TYR A 175 -33.26 -27.75 -15.49
CA TYR A 175 -33.99 -27.17 -16.63
C TYR A 175 -33.47 -27.60 -18.00
N GLY A 176 -32.51 -28.54 -18.04
CA GLY A 176 -31.95 -29.06 -19.29
C GLY A 176 -30.46 -29.32 -19.14
N ALA A 177 -29.65 -28.40 -19.68
CA ALA A 177 -28.21 -28.49 -19.64
C ALA A 177 -27.57 -27.37 -18.82
N TYR A 178 -26.41 -27.71 -18.26
CA TYR A 178 -25.43 -26.81 -17.69
C TYR A 178 -24.10 -27.12 -18.36
N TRP A 179 -23.68 -26.25 -19.27
CA TRP A 179 -22.41 -26.36 -19.97
C TRP A 179 -21.38 -25.51 -19.25
N LYS A 180 -20.23 -26.07 -18.90
CA LYS A 180 -19.13 -25.38 -18.22
C LYS A 180 -17.86 -25.54 -19.04
N SER A 181 -17.22 -24.44 -19.41
CA SER A 181 -15.90 -24.48 -20.01
C SER A 181 -14.80 -24.23 -18.98
N TYR A 182 -13.64 -24.78 -19.28
CA TYR A 182 -12.39 -24.47 -18.61
C TYR A 182 -11.43 -23.97 -19.67
N ASP A 183 -11.02 -22.72 -19.51
CA ASP A 183 -10.19 -21.97 -20.44
C ASP A 183 -8.79 -21.78 -19.84
N PHE A 184 -7.76 -21.83 -20.70
CA PHE A 184 -6.37 -21.96 -20.27
C PHE A 184 -5.50 -20.84 -20.84
N ALA A 185 -4.55 -20.34 -20.06
CA ALA A 185 -3.55 -19.36 -20.50
C ALA A 185 -2.43 -20.00 -21.35
N GLY A 186 -2.28 -21.32 -21.31
CA GLY A 186 -1.32 -22.10 -22.10
C GLY A 186 -1.79 -23.52 -22.40
N SER A 187 -1.02 -24.24 -23.23
CA SER A 187 -1.33 -25.63 -23.66
C SER A 187 -0.22 -26.63 -23.26
N VAL A 188 0.46 -26.38 -22.13
CA VAL A 188 1.63 -27.14 -21.65
C VAL A 188 1.46 -27.60 -20.20
N GLY A 189 2.24 -28.58 -19.76
CA GLY A 189 2.20 -29.06 -18.37
C GLY A 189 0.81 -29.56 -17.97
N THR A 190 0.33 -29.18 -16.79
CA THR A 190 -1.01 -29.50 -16.27
C THR A 190 -2.14 -28.77 -17.01
N GLN A 191 -1.82 -27.85 -17.93
CA GLN A 191 -2.80 -27.20 -18.80
C GLN A 191 -2.97 -27.93 -20.14
N ASN A 192 -2.13 -28.93 -20.44
CA ASN A 192 -2.25 -29.72 -21.67
C ASN A 192 -3.27 -30.86 -21.50
N ILE A 193 -4.46 -30.67 -22.05
CA ILE A 193 -5.61 -31.57 -21.87
C ILE A 193 -5.42 -32.95 -22.51
N PHE A 194 -4.53 -33.08 -23.49
CA PHE A 194 -4.22 -34.37 -24.14
C PHE A 194 -3.35 -35.27 -23.26
N THR A 195 -2.60 -34.68 -22.35
CA THR A 195 -1.77 -35.41 -21.36
C THR A 195 -2.45 -35.49 -19.99
N HIS A 196 -3.32 -34.54 -19.67
CA HIS A 196 -4.01 -34.40 -18.39
C HIS A 196 -5.55 -34.33 -18.54
N PRO A 197 -6.22 -35.33 -19.15
CA PRO A 197 -7.65 -35.26 -19.47
C PRO A 197 -8.57 -35.32 -18.24
N LEU A 198 -8.10 -35.81 -17.10
CA LEU A 198 -8.89 -35.93 -15.87
C LEU A 198 -8.56 -34.87 -14.80
N SER A 199 -7.35 -34.30 -14.83
CA SER A 199 -6.84 -33.41 -13.78
C SER A 199 -6.01 -32.28 -14.39
N PHE A 200 -6.61 -31.11 -14.58
CA PHE A 200 -5.97 -29.97 -15.22
C PHE A 200 -6.11 -28.70 -14.38
N THR A 201 -5.31 -27.67 -14.68
CA THR A 201 -5.37 -26.35 -14.04
C THR A 201 -5.83 -25.32 -15.06
N HIS A 202 -6.98 -24.69 -14.85
CA HIS A 202 -7.54 -23.69 -15.76
C HIS A 202 -7.42 -22.28 -15.17
N ASP A 203 -7.59 -21.27 -16.01
CA ASP A 203 -7.42 -19.85 -15.66
C ASP A 203 -8.75 -19.07 -15.65
N GLY A 204 -9.81 -19.69 -16.16
CA GLY A 204 -11.17 -19.13 -16.17
C GLY A 204 -12.14 -20.07 -16.86
N GLY A 205 -13.34 -19.58 -17.12
CA GLY A 205 -14.38 -20.36 -17.77
C GLY A 205 -15.64 -19.57 -18.08
N GLU A 206 -16.52 -20.18 -18.85
CA GLU A 206 -17.88 -19.74 -19.13
C GLU A 206 -18.84 -20.87 -18.78
N VAL A 207 -19.99 -20.49 -18.24
CA VAL A 207 -21.11 -21.38 -18.02
C VAL A 207 -22.29 -20.92 -18.87
N ILE A 208 -22.86 -21.85 -19.62
CA ILE A 208 -24.08 -21.67 -20.43
C ILE A 208 -25.12 -22.64 -19.90
N PHE A 209 -26.24 -22.12 -19.41
CA PHE A 209 -27.26 -22.95 -18.78
C PHE A 209 -28.65 -22.64 -19.32
N ASN A 210 -29.52 -23.65 -19.31
CA ASN A 210 -30.91 -23.48 -19.71
C ASN A 210 -31.72 -22.77 -18.62
N LEU A 211 -32.48 -21.77 -19.04
CA LEU A 211 -33.56 -21.18 -18.26
C LEU A 211 -34.82 -22.05 -18.34
N PRO A 212 -35.78 -21.89 -17.41
CA PRO A 212 -37.00 -22.71 -17.39
C PRO A 212 -37.88 -22.59 -18.64
N ASN A 213 -37.81 -21.46 -19.35
CA ASN A 213 -38.51 -21.24 -20.62
C ASN A 213 -37.80 -21.84 -21.85
N GLY A 214 -36.64 -22.48 -21.68
CA GLY A 214 -35.86 -23.10 -22.74
C GLY A 214 -34.82 -22.19 -23.40
N LEU A 215 -34.80 -20.89 -23.12
CA LEU A 215 -33.69 -20.01 -23.52
C LEU A 215 -32.43 -20.33 -22.69
N GLN A 216 -31.34 -19.63 -22.99
CA GLN A 216 -30.06 -19.78 -22.30
C GLN A 216 -29.65 -18.49 -21.60
N ALA A 217 -28.98 -18.65 -20.47
CA ALA A 217 -28.28 -17.60 -19.75
C ALA A 217 -26.80 -17.96 -19.59
N TYR A 218 -25.99 -16.94 -19.33
CA TYR A 218 -24.54 -16.98 -19.43
C TYR A 218 -23.92 -16.51 -18.12
N TYR A 219 -22.75 -17.07 -17.81
CA TYR A 219 -22.06 -16.79 -16.56
C TYR A 219 -20.56 -16.97 -16.75
N VAL A 220 -19.80 -15.88 -16.65
CA VAL A 220 -18.34 -15.88 -16.82
C VAL A 220 -17.67 -15.99 -15.45
N THR A 221 -16.62 -16.82 -15.35
CA THR A 221 -15.90 -17.10 -14.10
C THR A 221 -14.39 -16.92 -14.22
N ASN A 222 -13.75 -16.52 -13.11
CA ASN A 222 -12.30 -16.70 -12.93
C ASN A 222 -11.95 -18.15 -12.54
N ALA A 223 -10.66 -18.45 -12.42
CA ALA A 223 -10.15 -19.77 -12.03
C ALA A 223 -10.69 -20.31 -10.67
N SER A 224 -11.18 -19.43 -9.79
CA SER A 224 -11.72 -19.79 -8.47
C SER A 224 -13.24 -19.94 -8.47
N GLY A 225 -13.92 -19.76 -9.60
CA GLY A 225 -15.38 -19.88 -9.73
C GLY A 225 -16.16 -18.62 -9.38
N PHE A 226 -15.50 -17.48 -9.13
CA PHE A 226 -16.19 -16.21 -8.91
C PHE A 226 -16.67 -15.60 -10.22
N ARG A 227 -17.89 -15.05 -10.20
CA ARG A 227 -18.50 -14.33 -11.32
C ARG A 227 -17.66 -13.13 -11.73
N LEU A 228 -17.54 -12.92 -13.04
CA LEU A 228 -16.94 -11.73 -13.63
C LEU A 228 -17.96 -10.99 -14.49
N ASP A 229 -17.78 -9.67 -14.58
CA ASP A 229 -18.47 -8.83 -15.56
C ASP A 229 -17.82 -9.00 -16.94
N ASP A 230 -16.49 -8.89 -16.98
CA ASP A 230 -15.66 -8.98 -18.18
C ASP A 230 -14.62 -10.12 -18.05
N ALA A 231 -14.46 -10.92 -19.11
CA ALA A 231 -13.44 -11.95 -19.17
C ALA A 231 -12.05 -11.35 -19.47
N PRO A 232 -10.96 -11.88 -18.88
CA PRO A 232 -9.60 -11.45 -19.22
C PRO A 232 -9.25 -11.73 -20.68
N ILE A 233 -8.91 -10.67 -21.44
CA ILE A 233 -8.64 -10.72 -22.89
C ILE A 233 -7.49 -11.69 -23.24
N ASN A 234 -6.53 -11.88 -22.33
CA ASN A 234 -5.41 -12.81 -22.52
C ASN A 234 -5.83 -14.30 -22.45
N ILE A 235 -7.03 -14.61 -21.94
CA ILE A 235 -7.57 -15.97 -21.83
C ILE A 235 -8.61 -16.22 -22.93
N VAL A 236 -9.55 -15.28 -23.10
CA VAL A 236 -10.64 -15.36 -24.10
C VAL A 236 -10.88 -13.96 -24.67
N SER A 237 -11.03 -13.85 -26.00
CA SER A 237 -11.36 -12.58 -26.66
C SER A 237 -12.31 -12.83 -27.83
N ASN A 238 -13.07 -11.81 -28.22
CA ASN A 238 -13.91 -11.84 -29.42
C ASN A 238 -13.31 -10.95 -30.52
N PRO A 239 -12.30 -11.44 -31.27
CA PRO A 239 -11.60 -10.63 -32.27
C PRO A 239 -12.48 -10.21 -33.47
N ALA A 240 -13.70 -10.76 -33.59
CA ALA A 240 -14.66 -10.40 -34.62
C ALA A 240 -15.56 -9.20 -34.24
N ALA A 241 -15.54 -8.77 -32.98
CA ALA A 241 -16.28 -7.60 -32.50
C ALA A 241 -15.46 -6.31 -32.55
N SER A 242 -16.16 -5.17 -32.55
CA SER A 242 -15.56 -3.83 -32.47
C SER A 242 -14.79 -3.63 -31.17
N ASP A 243 -15.27 -4.25 -30.08
CA ASP A 243 -14.59 -4.41 -28.81
C ASP A 243 -14.24 -5.90 -28.58
N PRO A 244 -12.95 -6.27 -28.45
CA PRO A 244 -12.53 -7.66 -28.26
C PRO A 244 -12.87 -8.22 -26.87
N THR A 245 -13.37 -7.41 -25.94
CA THR A 245 -13.73 -7.81 -24.58
C THR A 245 -14.96 -8.71 -24.59
N VAL A 246 -14.88 -9.83 -23.88
CA VAL A 246 -16.02 -10.73 -23.68
C VAL A 246 -16.74 -10.32 -22.40
N ARG A 247 -17.86 -9.61 -22.54
CA ARG A 247 -18.73 -9.19 -21.43
C ARG A 247 -19.82 -10.21 -21.21
N ASN A 248 -20.03 -10.59 -19.95
CA ASN A 248 -21.05 -11.54 -19.55
C ASN A 248 -22.45 -11.02 -19.96
N GLY A 249 -23.28 -11.86 -20.58
CA GLY A 249 -24.54 -11.43 -21.21
C GLY A 249 -24.33 -10.96 -22.64
N LEU A 250 -23.95 -9.70 -22.87
CA LEU A 250 -23.90 -9.05 -24.19
C LEU A 250 -23.06 -9.84 -25.21
N SER A 251 -21.79 -10.12 -24.90
CA SER A 251 -20.90 -10.82 -25.83
C SER A 251 -21.34 -12.27 -26.03
N CYS A 252 -21.91 -12.87 -24.99
CA CYS A 252 -22.43 -14.24 -25.02
C CYS A 252 -23.66 -14.37 -25.93
N PHE A 253 -24.63 -13.43 -25.88
CA PHE A 253 -25.77 -13.39 -26.82
C PHE A 253 -25.30 -13.33 -28.28
N GLY A 254 -24.27 -12.52 -28.56
CA GLY A 254 -23.67 -12.41 -29.89
C GLY A 254 -22.95 -13.69 -30.34
N CYS A 255 -22.32 -14.41 -29.42
CA CYS A 255 -21.58 -15.64 -29.72
C CYS A 255 -22.50 -16.87 -29.85
N HIS A 256 -23.66 -16.89 -29.17
CA HIS A 256 -24.55 -18.05 -29.06
C HIS A 256 -25.89 -17.86 -29.79
N THR A 257 -25.83 -17.38 -31.04
CA THR A 257 -27.02 -17.21 -31.92
C THR A 257 -27.72 -18.52 -32.29
N GLU A 258 -26.99 -19.63 -32.22
CA GLU A 258 -27.48 -21.00 -32.44
C GLU A 258 -27.57 -21.80 -31.13
N GLY A 259 -27.37 -21.14 -29.99
CA GLY A 259 -27.26 -21.77 -28.68
C GLY A 259 -25.83 -22.25 -28.43
N MET A 260 -25.68 -23.44 -27.84
CA MET A 260 -24.36 -24.03 -27.62
C MET A 260 -23.70 -24.36 -28.97
N LYS A 261 -22.47 -23.86 -29.19
CA LYS A 261 -21.74 -24.11 -30.44
C LYS A 261 -21.36 -25.59 -30.56
N THR A 262 -21.23 -26.07 -31.79
CA THR A 262 -20.67 -27.39 -32.07
C THR A 262 -19.17 -27.42 -31.83
N PHE A 263 -18.67 -28.54 -31.32
CA PHE A 263 -17.26 -28.80 -31.10
C PHE A 263 -16.97 -30.28 -31.28
N GLU A 264 -15.78 -30.57 -31.79
CA GLU A 264 -15.26 -31.92 -31.97
C GLU A 264 -14.35 -32.25 -30.78
N ASP A 265 -14.54 -33.43 -30.19
CA ASP A 265 -13.63 -33.94 -29.18
C ASP A 265 -12.37 -34.54 -29.84
N GLU A 266 -11.23 -33.92 -29.56
CA GLU A 266 -9.92 -34.37 -30.02
C GLU A 266 -9.23 -35.26 -28.97
N VAL A 267 -9.73 -35.30 -27.73
CA VAL A 267 -9.05 -35.95 -26.60
C VAL A 267 -9.32 -37.45 -26.56
N ARG A 268 -10.55 -37.91 -26.86
CA ARG A 268 -10.90 -39.34 -26.83
C ARG A 268 -9.97 -40.20 -27.68
N ALA A 269 -9.68 -39.80 -28.92
CA ALA A 269 -8.78 -40.55 -29.80
C ALA A 269 -7.35 -40.71 -29.21
N VAL A 270 -6.89 -39.70 -28.47
CA VAL A 270 -5.61 -39.75 -27.75
C VAL A 270 -5.68 -40.71 -26.56
N ILE A 271 -6.80 -40.72 -25.81
CA ILE A 271 -7.02 -41.67 -24.72
C ILE A 271 -7.04 -43.11 -25.24
N GLU A 272 -7.74 -43.37 -26.34
CA GLU A 272 -7.88 -44.71 -26.94
C GLU A 272 -6.52 -45.25 -27.42
N SER A 273 -5.74 -44.41 -28.11
CA SER A 273 -4.42 -44.78 -28.64
C SER A 273 -3.33 -44.93 -27.56
N ASN A 274 -3.51 -44.35 -26.37
CA ASN A 274 -2.56 -44.48 -25.28
C ASN A 274 -2.73 -45.83 -24.54
N ALA A 275 -1.79 -46.76 -24.73
CA ALA A 275 -1.84 -48.08 -24.12
C ALA A 275 -1.59 -48.08 -22.60
N THR A 276 -0.83 -47.10 -22.07
CA THR A 276 -0.43 -47.03 -20.65
C THR A 276 -0.44 -45.58 -20.15
N PRO A 277 -1.62 -44.95 -20.00
CA PRO A 277 -1.71 -43.57 -19.54
C PRO A 277 -1.38 -43.44 -18.04
N ALA A 278 -0.95 -42.24 -17.64
CA ALA A 278 -0.72 -41.88 -16.23
C ALA A 278 -2.01 -41.56 -15.45
N TYR A 279 -3.17 -41.75 -16.07
CA TYR A 279 -4.51 -41.49 -15.55
C TYR A 279 -5.42 -42.72 -15.74
N ASP A 280 -6.55 -42.78 -15.04
CA ASP A 280 -7.52 -43.86 -15.19
C ASP A 280 -8.17 -43.81 -16.59
N LYS A 281 -7.72 -44.72 -17.47
CA LYS A 281 -8.20 -44.80 -18.86
C LYS A 281 -9.69 -45.11 -18.94
N GLU A 282 -10.21 -45.97 -18.06
CA GLU A 282 -11.63 -46.38 -18.10
C GLU A 282 -12.53 -45.26 -17.58
N GLN A 283 -12.09 -44.51 -16.57
CA GLN A 283 -12.80 -43.30 -16.13
C GLN A 283 -12.78 -42.22 -17.22
N ALA A 284 -11.63 -42.00 -17.87
CA ALA A 284 -11.50 -41.02 -18.94
C ALA A 284 -12.40 -41.36 -20.14
N LEU A 285 -12.45 -42.63 -20.59
CA LEU A 285 -13.33 -43.05 -21.70
C LEU A 285 -14.82 -43.04 -21.37
N ARG A 286 -15.20 -43.10 -20.08
CA ARG A 286 -16.60 -42.89 -19.65
C ARG A 286 -16.98 -41.41 -19.68
N LEU A 287 -16.01 -40.52 -19.47
CA LEU A 287 -16.25 -39.08 -19.41
C LEU A 287 -16.19 -38.43 -20.80
N TYR A 288 -15.19 -38.81 -21.60
CA TYR A 288 -15.03 -38.42 -23.01
C TYR A 288 -15.72 -39.46 -23.90
N VAL A 289 -17.02 -39.30 -24.13
CA VAL A 289 -17.85 -40.26 -24.88
C VAL A 289 -17.62 -40.20 -26.39
N GLU A 290 -18.20 -41.14 -27.13
CA GLU A 290 -18.21 -41.09 -28.60
C GLU A 290 -18.82 -39.77 -29.10
N GLN A 291 -18.24 -39.19 -30.16
CA GLN A 291 -18.71 -37.91 -30.72
C GLN A 291 -20.21 -37.94 -31.04
N ALA A 292 -20.73 -39.06 -31.55
CA ALA A 292 -22.15 -39.21 -31.86
C ALA A 292 -23.07 -39.10 -30.63
N GLU A 293 -22.61 -39.48 -29.44
CA GLU A 293 -23.37 -39.33 -28.19
C GLU A 293 -23.39 -37.87 -27.73
N LEU A 294 -22.22 -37.21 -27.77
CA LEU A 294 -22.09 -35.79 -27.46
C LEU A 294 -22.90 -34.91 -28.43
N ASP A 295 -22.85 -35.21 -29.73
CA ASP A 295 -23.62 -34.55 -30.78
C ASP A 295 -25.13 -34.71 -30.55
N ALA A 296 -25.59 -35.88 -30.10
CA ALA A 296 -27.00 -36.11 -29.80
C ALA A 296 -27.48 -35.29 -28.59
N LEU A 297 -26.65 -35.15 -27.56
CA LEU A 297 -26.93 -34.31 -26.40
C LEU A 297 -26.96 -32.83 -26.78
N LEU A 298 -25.96 -32.39 -27.53
CA LEU A 298 -25.87 -31.03 -28.05
C LEU A 298 -27.08 -30.70 -28.94
N GLN A 299 -27.45 -31.59 -29.86
CA GLN A 299 -28.62 -31.42 -30.72
C GLN A 299 -29.90 -31.27 -29.90
N GLY A 300 -30.08 -32.06 -28.84
CA GLY A 300 -31.24 -31.95 -27.96
C GLY A 300 -31.29 -30.62 -27.19
N ASP A 301 -30.13 -30.10 -26.77
CA ASP A 301 -30.03 -28.80 -26.10
C ASP A 301 -30.23 -27.63 -27.09
N THR A 302 -29.73 -27.77 -28.32
CA THR A 302 -29.92 -26.84 -29.44
C THR A 302 -31.38 -26.79 -29.88
N ASP A 303 -32.08 -27.92 -29.97
CA ASP A 303 -33.50 -27.95 -30.33
C ASP A 303 -34.38 -27.28 -29.25
N ARG A 304 -34.02 -27.44 -27.97
CA ARG A 304 -34.67 -26.73 -26.85
C ARG A 304 -34.50 -25.21 -26.98
N TYR A 305 -33.26 -24.75 -27.19
CA TYR A 305 -32.97 -23.33 -27.38
C TYR A 305 -33.65 -22.77 -28.64
N ARG A 306 -33.58 -23.47 -29.77
CA ARG A 306 -34.23 -23.07 -31.03
C ARG A 306 -35.72 -22.87 -30.85
N GLY A 307 -36.42 -23.83 -30.23
CA GLY A 307 -37.86 -23.73 -29.99
C GLY A 307 -38.22 -22.51 -29.15
N ALA A 308 -37.44 -22.21 -28.10
CA ALA A 308 -37.65 -21.02 -27.27
C ALA A 308 -37.31 -19.71 -28.00
N LEU A 309 -36.22 -19.70 -28.78
CA LEU A 309 -35.79 -18.54 -29.57
C LEU A 309 -36.83 -18.18 -30.65
N GLU A 310 -37.30 -19.16 -31.41
CA GLU A 310 -38.32 -18.95 -32.45
C GLU A 310 -39.65 -18.45 -31.83
N ALA A 311 -39.98 -18.88 -30.61
CA ALA A 311 -41.13 -18.36 -29.88
C ALA A 311 -41.00 -16.86 -29.52
N THR A 312 -39.77 -16.32 -29.43
CA THR A 312 -39.54 -14.87 -29.26
C THR A 312 -39.64 -14.08 -30.58
N GLY A 313 -39.78 -14.77 -31.73
CA GLY A 313 -39.70 -14.18 -33.07
C GLY A 313 -38.26 -13.95 -33.56
N GLY A 314 -37.26 -14.47 -32.82
CA GLY A 314 -35.86 -14.52 -33.23
C GLY A 314 -35.62 -15.57 -34.32
N ALA A 315 -34.52 -15.42 -35.06
CA ALA A 315 -34.11 -16.37 -36.10
C ALA A 315 -32.89 -17.17 -35.65
N PHE A 316 -32.98 -18.49 -35.72
CA PHE A 316 -31.86 -19.40 -35.43
C PHE A 316 -30.69 -19.14 -36.39
N GLY A 317 -29.49 -18.85 -35.85
CA GLY A 317 -28.29 -18.53 -36.66
C GLY A 317 -28.38 -17.21 -37.45
N GLY A 318 -29.36 -16.36 -37.16
CA GLY A 318 -29.55 -15.06 -37.81
C GLY A 318 -28.68 -13.96 -37.22
N ILE A 319 -28.89 -12.72 -37.69
CA ILE A 319 -28.27 -11.53 -37.11
C ILE A 319 -28.78 -11.36 -35.68
N GLU A 320 -27.86 -11.32 -34.71
CA GLU A 320 -28.22 -11.15 -33.30
C GLU A 320 -28.73 -9.72 -33.04
N PRO A 321 -30.01 -9.55 -32.65
CA PRO A 321 -30.57 -8.21 -32.50
C PRO A 321 -30.09 -7.49 -31.23
N ILE A 322 -29.80 -8.19 -30.12
CA ILE A 322 -29.42 -7.54 -28.86
C ILE A 322 -28.05 -6.84 -28.99
N SER A 323 -27.02 -7.57 -29.42
CA SER A 323 -25.67 -7.02 -29.59
C SER A 323 -25.63 -5.92 -30.65
N ARG A 324 -26.37 -6.10 -31.75
CA ARG A 324 -26.51 -5.08 -32.80
C ARG A 324 -27.09 -3.78 -32.24
N PHE A 325 -28.18 -3.85 -31.48
CA PHE A 325 -28.84 -2.64 -30.96
C PHE A 325 -28.10 -2.01 -29.78
N HIS A 326 -27.31 -2.80 -29.04
CA HIS A 326 -26.33 -2.24 -28.12
C HIS A 326 -25.35 -1.33 -28.88
N GLU A 327 -24.71 -1.81 -29.96
CA GLU A 327 -23.77 -1.00 -30.75
C GLU A 327 -24.45 0.27 -31.34
N VAL A 328 -25.69 0.14 -31.81
CA VAL A 328 -26.47 1.28 -32.32
C VAL A 328 -26.71 2.32 -31.23
N PHE A 329 -27.06 1.90 -30.02
CA PHE A 329 -27.35 2.79 -28.90
C PHE A 329 -26.09 3.55 -28.42
N GLN A 330 -24.93 2.89 -28.41
CA GLN A 330 -23.63 3.51 -28.08
C GLN A 330 -23.21 4.57 -29.11
N GLY A 331 -23.82 4.58 -30.29
CA GLY A 331 -23.62 5.59 -31.32
C GLY A 331 -24.01 7.01 -30.87
N PRO A 332 -23.49 8.03 -31.56
CA PRO A 332 -23.76 9.43 -31.22
C PRO A 332 -25.24 9.78 -31.41
N VAL A 333 -25.71 10.74 -30.62
CA VAL A 333 -27.07 11.29 -30.64
C VAL A 333 -27.15 12.40 -31.68
N ASP A 334 -28.04 12.27 -32.65
CA ASP A 334 -28.37 13.34 -33.60
C ASP A 334 -29.53 14.23 -33.11
N ALA A 335 -29.79 15.31 -33.84
CA ALA A 335 -30.83 16.28 -33.49
C ALA A 335 -32.25 15.68 -33.48
N ALA A 336 -32.54 14.74 -34.39
CA ALA A 336 -33.87 14.14 -34.50
C ALA A 336 -34.16 13.20 -33.32
N TYR A 337 -33.18 12.38 -32.94
CA TYR A 337 -33.25 11.55 -31.75
C TYR A 337 -33.37 12.40 -30.48
N ALA A 338 -32.49 13.41 -30.33
CA ALA A 338 -32.49 14.31 -29.17
C ALA A 338 -33.85 15.01 -28.98
N ALA A 339 -34.39 15.58 -30.05
CA ALA A 339 -35.69 16.25 -30.03
C ALA A 339 -36.82 15.28 -29.65
N ALA A 340 -36.84 14.08 -30.24
CA ALA A 340 -37.86 13.09 -29.98
C ALA A 340 -37.84 12.56 -28.54
N VAL A 341 -36.66 12.40 -27.92
CA VAL A 341 -36.52 11.98 -26.52
C VAL A 341 -37.09 13.01 -25.55
N VAL A 342 -36.91 14.31 -25.83
CA VAL A 342 -37.49 15.39 -25.01
C VAL A 342 -38.93 15.75 -25.43
N GLY A 343 -39.52 15.02 -26.37
CA GLY A 343 -40.90 15.21 -26.80
C GLY A 343 -41.15 16.45 -27.66
N LEU A 344 -40.15 16.93 -28.40
CA LEU A 344 -40.25 18.09 -29.30
C LEU A 344 -40.04 17.70 -30.77
N GLU A 345 -40.60 18.51 -31.67
CA GLU A 345 -40.24 18.47 -33.09
C GLU A 345 -38.82 19.01 -33.29
N THR A 346 -38.06 18.44 -34.23
CA THR A 346 -36.62 18.73 -34.41
C THR A 346 -36.31 20.23 -34.54
N GLU A 347 -37.04 20.97 -35.39
CA GLU A 347 -36.76 22.40 -35.60
C GLU A 347 -37.09 23.24 -34.35
N ALA A 348 -38.16 22.90 -33.62
CA ALA A 348 -38.54 23.60 -32.39
C ALA A 348 -37.51 23.37 -31.28
N PHE A 349 -36.91 22.17 -31.23
CA PHE A 349 -35.82 21.87 -30.31
C PHE A 349 -34.54 22.65 -30.67
N LEU A 350 -34.17 22.71 -31.95
CA LEU A 350 -33.02 23.49 -32.42
C LEU A 350 -33.19 24.99 -32.18
N GLU A 351 -34.40 25.53 -32.37
CA GLU A 351 -34.73 26.91 -32.04
C GLU A 351 -34.51 27.21 -30.54
N LYS A 352 -34.99 26.34 -29.65
CA LYS A 352 -34.74 26.46 -28.21
C LYS A 352 -33.24 26.43 -27.86
N ILE A 353 -32.44 25.60 -28.54
CA ILE A 353 -30.98 25.58 -28.36
C ILE A 353 -30.36 26.93 -28.79
N ARG A 354 -30.80 27.49 -29.93
CA ARG A 354 -30.29 28.79 -30.43
C ARG A 354 -30.63 29.96 -29.50
N GLU A 355 -31.72 29.87 -28.75
CA GLU A 355 -32.21 30.95 -27.88
C GLU A 355 -31.76 30.81 -26.41
N ASN A 356 -31.47 29.60 -25.95
CA ASN A 356 -31.14 29.33 -24.55
C ASN A 356 -29.64 29.14 -24.34
N THR A 357 -29.00 30.09 -23.65
CA THR A 357 -27.57 30.04 -23.33
C THR A 357 -27.21 28.87 -22.39
N GLY A 358 -28.13 28.39 -21.56
CA GLY A 358 -27.94 27.21 -20.73
C GLY A 358 -27.77 25.94 -21.57
N LEU A 359 -28.63 25.73 -22.56
CA LEU A 359 -28.50 24.61 -23.51
C LEU A 359 -27.21 24.72 -24.34
N GLN A 360 -26.82 25.93 -24.72
CA GLN A 360 -25.55 26.17 -25.44
C GLN A 360 -24.33 25.83 -24.59
N ASN A 361 -24.34 26.20 -23.31
CA ASN A 361 -23.24 25.95 -22.38
C ASN A 361 -23.01 24.45 -22.12
N ILE A 362 -24.07 23.65 -22.20
CA ILE A 362 -24.01 22.17 -22.10
C ILE A 362 -23.56 21.55 -23.45
N GLY A 363 -23.29 22.36 -24.47
CA GLY A 363 -22.72 21.94 -25.74
C GLY A 363 -23.75 21.47 -26.78
N LEU A 364 -25.04 21.71 -26.58
CA LEU A 364 -26.09 21.26 -27.50
C LEU A 364 -26.07 21.99 -28.85
N LEU A 365 -25.38 23.14 -28.94
CA LEU A 365 -25.24 23.88 -30.20
C LEU A 365 -24.61 23.04 -31.32
N VAL A 366 -23.86 21.97 -30.98
CA VAL A 366 -23.32 21.02 -31.96
C VAL A 366 -24.41 20.35 -32.81
N LEU A 367 -25.63 20.18 -32.28
CA LEU A 367 -26.76 19.54 -32.95
C LEU A 367 -27.39 20.42 -34.04
N ASP A 368 -27.17 21.73 -34.01
CA ASP A 368 -27.70 22.70 -34.99
C ASP A 368 -26.86 22.76 -36.29
N SER A 369 -25.78 21.97 -36.36
CA SER A 369 -24.95 21.86 -37.56
C SER A 369 -25.49 20.80 -38.54
N PRO A 370 -25.27 20.94 -39.86
CA PRO A 370 -25.55 19.88 -40.82
C PRO A 370 -24.73 18.63 -40.49
N ASN A 371 -25.38 17.52 -40.13
CA ASN A 371 -24.79 16.30 -39.56
C ASN A 371 -24.22 16.43 -38.14
N GLY A 372 -24.67 17.43 -37.40
CA GLY A 372 -24.35 17.63 -35.99
C GLY A 372 -24.79 16.43 -35.15
N SER A 373 -23.88 15.93 -34.32
CA SER A 373 -24.19 14.86 -33.37
C SER A 373 -23.36 15.02 -32.10
N MET A 374 -23.88 14.47 -31.00
CA MET A 374 -23.29 14.53 -29.66
C MET A 374 -22.94 13.12 -29.20
N LYS A 375 -21.88 12.98 -28.39
CA LYS A 375 -21.57 11.69 -27.75
C LYS A 375 -22.71 11.26 -26.81
N ARG A 376 -23.07 9.97 -26.82
CA ARG A 376 -24.14 9.40 -25.99
C ARG A 376 -23.96 9.70 -24.50
N ASP A 377 -22.75 9.56 -23.97
CA ASP A 377 -22.47 9.80 -22.55
C ASP A 377 -22.69 11.27 -22.15
N ALA A 378 -22.32 12.20 -23.04
CA ALA A 378 -22.55 13.63 -22.83
C ALA A 378 -24.05 13.96 -22.84
N TRP A 379 -24.82 13.34 -23.74
CA TRP A 379 -26.28 13.48 -23.75
C TRP A 379 -26.91 12.95 -22.46
N THR A 380 -26.52 11.74 -22.07
CA THR A 380 -27.14 11.01 -20.95
C THR A 380 -26.82 11.66 -19.61
N SER A 381 -25.57 12.05 -19.37
CA SER A 381 -25.13 12.72 -18.13
C SER A 381 -25.76 14.09 -17.91
N ASN A 382 -26.08 14.82 -18.98
CA ASN A 382 -26.69 16.15 -18.90
C ASN A 382 -28.21 16.12 -19.14
N PHE A 383 -28.84 14.95 -19.24
CA PHE A 383 -30.24 14.83 -19.67
C PHE A 383 -31.19 15.64 -18.77
N ARG A 384 -30.96 15.61 -17.45
CA ARG A 384 -31.73 16.39 -16.48
C ARG A 384 -31.58 17.90 -16.69
N ASP A 385 -30.35 18.37 -16.89
CA ASP A 385 -30.06 19.80 -17.11
C ASP A 385 -30.64 20.30 -18.43
N ILE A 386 -30.64 19.44 -19.46
CA ILE A 386 -31.29 19.71 -20.74
C ILE A 386 -32.79 19.93 -20.54
N LEU A 387 -33.47 19.05 -19.78
CA LEU A 387 -34.90 19.20 -19.51
C LEU A 387 -35.19 20.47 -18.69
N PHE A 388 -34.36 20.77 -17.69
CA PHE A 388 -34.49 21.99 -16.90
C PHE A 388 -34.35 23.25 -17.78
N ALA A 389 -33.33 23.29 -18.64
CA ALA A 389 -33.07 24.43 -19.50
C ALA A 389 -34.09 24.58 -20.65
N LEU A 390 -34.82 23.52 -21.02
CA LEU A 390 -35.90 23.60 -22.02
C LEU A 390 -37.21 24.22 -21.48
N ASP A 391 -37.21 24.69 -20.22
CA ASP A 391 -38.38 25.17 -19.47
C ASP A 391 -39.48 24.11 -19.34
N PHE A 392 -39.11 22.83 -19.26
CA PHE A 392 -40.09 21.81 -18.86
C PHE A 392 -40.51 22.07 -17.41
N PRO A 393 -41.81 21.98 -17.07
CA PRO A 393 -42.26 22.19 -15.71
C PRO A 393 -41.52 21.22 -14.78
N GLN A 394 -41.05 21.74 -13.63
CA GLN A 394 -40.07 21.11 -12.76
C GLN A 394 -40.27 19.59 -12.65
N LEU A 395 -39.28 18.85 -13.15
CA LEU A 395 -39.17 17.42 -12.90
C LEU A 395 -38.94 17.25 -11.41
N VAL A 396 -39.89 16.62 -10.74
CA VAL A 396 -39.70 16.18 -9.36
C VAL A 396 -38.68 15.05 -9.41
N ASP A 397 -37.66 15.08 -8.57
CA ASP A 397 -36.91 13.86 -8.27
C ASP A 397 -37.88 12.87 -7.64
N LYS A 398 -38.20 11.78 -8.36
CA LYS A 398 -38.99 10.70 -7.79
C LYS A 398 -38.10 9.92 -6.84
N THR A 399 -38.26 10.20 -5.56
CA THR A 399 -38.16 9.17 -4.54
C THR A 399 -39.18 8.07 -4.87
N PRO A 400 -38.81 6.79 -4.97
CA PRO A 400 -39.77 5.72 -5.20
C PRO A 400 -40.80 5.68 -4.07
N VAL A 401 -42.07 5.90 -4.41
CA VAL A 401 -43.18 5.58 -3.52
C VAL A 401 -43.33 4.06 -3.55
N VAL A 402 -42.77 3.38 -2.56
CA VAL A 402 -43.01 1.95 -2.32
C VAL A 402 -44.51 1.75 -2.05
N PRO A 403 -45.23 0.91 -2.83
CA PRO A 403 -46.60 0.54 -2.50
C PRO A 403 -46.60 -0.14 -1.14
N GLN A 404 -47.41 0.34 -0.18
CA GLN A 404 -47.68 -0.44 1.03
C GLN A 404 -48.36 -1.76 0.62
N PRO A 405 -47.76 -2.94 0.90
CA PRO A 405 -48.41 -4.20 0.62
C PRO A 405 -49.52 -4.45 1.64
N ASP A 406 -50.61 -5.03 1.17
CA ASP A 406 -51.83 -5.30 1.92
C ASP A 406 -51.58 -5.93 3.29
N ARG A 407 -52.23 -5.33 4.30
CA ARG A 407 -52.14 -5.66 5.72
C ARG A 407 -52.87 -6.97 6.03
N LEU A 408 -52.13 -8.07 6.13
CA LEU A 408 -52.61 -9.27 6.81
C LEU A 408 -51.91 -9.40 8.18
N PRO A 409 -52.63 -9.20 9.31
CA PRO A 409 -52.11 -9.49 10.64
C PRO A 409 -51.67 -10.96 10.70
N GLY A 410 -50.36 -11.19 10.90
CA GLY A 410 -49.73 -12.52 10.90
C GLY A 410 -48.83 -12.85 9.70
N ALA A 411 -48.72 -11.97 8.69
CA ALA A 411 -47.78 -12.17 7.58
C ALA A 411 -46.32 -12.02 8.03
N PHE A 412 -45.43 -12.84 7.46
CA PHE A 412 -43.98 -12.73 7.67
C PHE A 412 -43.41 -11.57 6.85
N VAL A 413 -42.48 -10.85 7.45
CA VAL A 413 -41.75 -9.75 6.80
C VAL A 413 -40.52 -10.32 6.11
N HIS A 414 -40.37 -9.98 4.83
CA HIS A 414 -39.16 -10.28 4.08
C HIS A 414 -38.08 -9.25 4.44
N ILE A 415 -36.94 -9.75 4.94
CA ILE A 415 -35.75 -8.97 5.29
C ILE A 415 -34.59 -9.68 4.60
N PRO A 416 -34.21 -9.28 3.37
CA PRO A 416 -33.22 -9.98 2.55
C PRO A 416 -31.81 -9.88 3.13
N ASP A 417 -31.46 -8.72 3.71
CA ASP A 417 -30.18 -8.53 4.39
C ASP A 417 -30.13 -9.33 5.69
N THR A 418 -29.22 -10.30 5.74
CA THR A 418 -29.08 -11.21 6.88
C THR A 418 -28.58 -10.51 8.14
N ASN A 419 -27.80 -9.44 7.99
CA ASN A 419 -27.24 -8.67 9.10
C ASN A 419 -28.32 -7.77 9.71
N LEU A 420 -29.10 -7.09 8.87
CA LEU A 420 -30.28 -6.33 9.29
C LEU A 420 -31.29 -7.25 9.97
N ARG A 421 -31.58 -8.41 9.37
CA ARG A 421 -32.49 -9.39 9.93
C ARG A 421 -32.03 -9.88 11.30
N ALA A 422 -30.73 -10.13 11.47
CA ALA A 422 -30.16 -10.51 12.75
C ALA A 422 -30.30 -9.39 13.79
N ALA A 423 -30.01 -8.14 13.42
CA ALA A 423 -30.16 -6.99 14.30
C ALA A 423 -31.62 -6.77 14.75
N ILE A 424 -32.56 -6.88 13.82
CA ILE A 424 -34.00 -6.81 14.12
C ILE A 424 -34.42 -7.97 15.02
N ALA A 425 -33.97 -9.20 14.74
CA ALA A 425 -34.31 -10.35 15.56
C ALA A 425 -33.78 -10.20 16.99
N GLU A 426 -32.56 -9.69 17.15
CA GLU A 426 -31.94 -9.40 18.45
C GLU A 426 -32.78 -8.40 19.25
N GLU A 427 -33.18 -7.28 18.63
CA GLU A 427 -34.01 -6.25 19.28
C GLU A 427 -35.40 -6.80 19.68
N LEU A 428 -35.95 -7.72 18.89
CA LEU A 428 -37.20 -8.40 19.20
C LEU A 428 -37.06 -9.55 20.22
N GLY A 429 -35.84 -9.83 20.71
CA GLY A 429 -35.57 -10.93 21.65
C GLY A 429 -35.72 -12.32 21.02
N LYS A 430 -35.46 -12.44 19.72
CA LYS A 430 -35.62 -13.66 18.92
C LYS A 430 -34.28 -14.18 18.43
N SER A 431 -34.20 -15.48 18.13
CA SER A 431 -33.03 -16.03 17.46
C SER A 431 -32.88 -15.43 16.05
N PRO A 432 -31.66 -15.25 15.52
CA PRO A 432 -31.41 -14.62 14.21
C PRO A 432 -32.19 -15.25 13.04
N ASN A 433 -32.56 -16.53 13.15
CA ASN A 433 -33.31 -17.27 12.12
C ASN A 433 -34.81 -17.40 12.38
N ALA A 434 -35.33 -16.82 13.47
CA ALA A 434 -36.77 -16.87 13.75
C ALA A 434 -37.56 -16.05 12.69
N PRO A 435 -38.74 -16.53 12.27
CA PRO A 435 -39.63 -15.73 11.43
C PRO A 435 -40.04 -14.45 12.15
N ILE A 436 -40.00 -13.31 11.47
CA ILE A 436 -40.44 -12.01 12.00
C ILE A 436 -41.75 -11.63 11.32
N THR A 437 -42.77 -11.27 12.09
CA THR A 437 -44.09 -10.87 11.55
C THR A 437 -44.24 -9.35 11.47
N VAL A 438 -45.21 -8.89 10.69
CA VAL A 438 -45.54 -7.45 10.59
C VAL A 438 -45.90 -6.87 11.97
N GLU A 439 -46.64 -7.61 12.81
CA GLU A 439 -46.99 -7.16 14.16
C GLU A 439 -45.77 -7.03 15.07
N GLU A 440 -44.75 -7.87 14.89
CA GLU A 440 -43.51 -7.78 15.64
C GLU A 440 -42.67 -6.59 15.17
N MET A 441 -42.58 -6.35 13.86
CA MET A 441 -41.93 -5.15 13.31
C MET A 441 -42.56 -3.87 13.86
N GLN A 442 -43.88 -3.81 13.99
CA GLN A 442 -44.59 -2.68 14.57
C GLN A 442 -44.27 -2.44 16.06
N ARG A 443 -43.62 -3.37 16.77
CA ARG A 443 -43.18 -3.15 18.16
C ARG A 443 -41.83 -2.46 18.25
N LEU A 444 -41.05 -2.41 17.16
CA LEU A 444 -39.78 -1.71 17.15
C LEU A 444 -40.01 -0.20 17.26
N ASP A 445 -39.47 0.39 18.32
CA ASP A 445 -39.40 1.83 18.54
C ASP A 445 -37.94 2.36 18.47
N ARG A 446 -36.96 1.47 18.59
CA ARG A 446 -35.54 1.74 18.43
C ARG A 446 -34.83 0.59 17.72
N LEU A 447 -33.85 0.90 16.88
CA LEU A 447 -32.92 -0.08 16.30
C LEU A 447 -31.51 0.53 16.27
N VAL A 448 -30.54 -0.20 16.82
CA VAL A 448 -29.11 0.15 16.78
C VAL A 448 -28.34 -1.00 16.12
N ALA A 449 -27.78 -0.74 14.95
CA ALA A 449 -27.12 -1.73 14.11
C ALA A 449 -25.84 -1.17 13.49
N GLU A 450 -24.99 -0.55 14.31
CA GLU A 450 -23.68 -0.02 13.89
C GLU A 450 -22.69 -1.15 13.55
N ASN A 451 -21.86 -0.95 12.51
CA ASN A 451 -20.74 -1.85 12.16
C ASN A 451 -21.21 -3.31 11.91
N LYS A 452 -22.35 -3.48 11.25
CA LYS A 452 -22.95 -4.80 10.99
C LYS A 452 -22.78 -5.29 9.55
N GLY A 453 -22.24 -4.45 8.65
CA GLY A 453 -22.15 -4.76 7.22
C GLY A 453 -23.53 -4.87 6.57
N ILE A 454 -24.47 -4.01 6.98
CA ILE A 454 -25.81 -3.90 6.39
C ILE A 454 -25.70 -3.15 5.07
N GLN A 455 -26.33 -3.66 4.02
CA GLN A 455 -26.38 -3.04 2.69
C GLN A 455 -27.81 -2.66 2.30
N ASP A 456 -28.81 -3.43 2.75
CA ASP A 456 -30.20 -3.28 2.32
C ASP A 456 -31.14 -3.13 3.54
N LEU A 457 -31.87 -2.00 3.57
CA LEU A 457 -32.82 -1.65 4.63
C LEU A 457 -34.22 -2.30 4.44
N THR A 458 -34.41 -3.09 3.39
CA THR A 458 -35.67 -3.77 3.08
C THR A 458 -36.17 -4.60 4.26
N GLY A 459 -37.44 -4.38 4.60
CA GLY A 459 -38.11 -4.93 5.77
C GLY A 459 -38.39 -3.86 6.82
N LEU A 460 -37.56 -2.81 6.92
CA LEU A 460 -37.79 -1.72 7.89
C LEU A 460 -39.05 -0.91 7.60
N GLN A 461 -39.59 -0.90 6.38
CA GLN A 461 -40.85 -0.22 6.05
C GLN A 461 -42.04 -0.69 6.91
N PHE A 462 -41.94 -1.88 7.52
CA PHE A 462 -42.97 -2.43 8.42
C PHE A 462 -42.80 -1.98 9.88
N ALA A 463 -41.67 -1.39 10.26
CA ALA A 463 -41.38 -0.90 11.60
C ALA A 463 -42.01 0.49 11.84
N THR A 464 -43.31 0.61 11.66
CA THR A 464 -44.00 1.92 11.59
C THR A 464 -43.95 2.76 12.88
N ASN A 465 -43.57 2.16 14.02
CA ASN A 465 -43.41 2.86 15.30
C ASN A 465 -41.95 3.21 15.61
N LEU A 466 -41.02 2.95 14.70
CA LEU A 466 -39.60 3.23 14.87
C LEU A 466 -39.38 4.73 15.03
N GLY A 467 -38.78 5.11 16.17
CA GLY A 467 -38.44 6.49 16.53
C GLY A 467 -36.95 6.78 16.47
N TRP A 468 -36.10 5.78 16.72
CA TRP A 468 -34.63 5.90 16.67
C TRP A 468 -34.05 4.83 15.76
N LEU A 469 -33.33 5.26 14.72
CA LEU A 469 -32.59 4.37 13.82
C LEU A 469 -31.12 4.78 13.76
N GLU A 470 -30.24 3.86 14.15
CA GLU A 470 -28.79 4.04 14.11
C GLU A 470 -28.16 2.89 13.31
N VAL A 471 -27.62 3.23 12.15
CA VAL A 471 -27.03 2.29 11.18
C VAL A 471 -25.66 2.79 10.73
N ASP A 472 -24.92 3.40 11.66
CA ASP A 472 -23.59 3.95 11.42
C ASP A 472 -22.59 2.86 10.96
N HIS A 473 -21.63 3.23 10.12
CA HIS A 473 -20.55 2.40 9.61
C HIS A 473 -21.04 1.09 8.98
N ASN A 474 -21.95 1.22 8.02
CA ASN A 474 -22.46 0.12 7.19
C ASN A 474 -22.21 0.43 5.71
N GLU A 475 -22.82 -0.33 4.82
CA GLU A 475 -22.64 -0.22 3.37
C GLU A 475 -23.97 0.17 2.68
N ILE A 476 -24.81 0.92 3.38
CA ILE A 476 -26.12 1.33 2.89
C ILE A 476 -25.95 2.37 1.79
N SER A 477 -26.74 2.25 0.72
CA SER A 477 -26.86 3.25 -0.34
C SER A 477 -28.29 3.75 -0.53
N ASP A 478 -29.29 2.92 -0.24
CA ASP A 478 -30.71 3.22 -0.45
C ASP A 478 -31.47 3.44 0.88
N LEU A 479 -32.07 4.62 1.03
CA LEU A 479 -32.91 4.99 2.17
C LEU A 479 -34.42 4.82 1.90
N SER A 480 -34.83 4.39 0.70
CA SER A 480 -36.23 4.22 0.32
C SER A 480 -37.05 3.34 1.29
N PRO A 481 -36.50 2.25 1.87
CA PRO A 481 -37.25 1.43 2.84
C PRO A 481 -37.68 2.18 4.10
N ILE A 482 -37.03 3.31 4.45
CA ILE A 482 -37.36 4.09 5.64
C ILE A 482 -38.21 5.34 5.34
N ALA A 483 -38.55 5.61 4.08
CA ALA A 483 -39.27 6.82 3.66
C ALA A 483 -40.64 7.03 4.37
N GLY A 484 -41.29 5.92 4.76
CA GLY A 484 -42.60 5.93 5.42
C GLY A 484 -42.56 5.94 6.95
N LEU A 485 -41.39 5.95 7.58
CA LEU A 485 -41.24 5.82 9.04
C LEU A 485 -41.43 7.16 9.75
N ILE A 486 -42.63 7.73 9.61
CA ILE A 486 -42.98 9.08 10.06
C ILE A 486 -42.82 9.35 11.56
N ASN A 487 -42.60 8.32 12.38
CA ASN A 487 -42.34 8.45 13.82
C ASN A 487 -40.85 8.62 14.15
N LEU A 488 -39.96 8.49 13.16
CA LEU A 488 -38.53 8.72 13.34
C LEU A 488 -38.27 10.15 13.84
N TRP A 489 -37.57 10.23 14.97
CA TRP A 489 -37.10 11.47 15.57
C TRP A 489 -35.57 11.55 15.65
N GLU A 490 -34.86 10.42 15.61
CA GLU A 490 -33.40 10.36 15.46
C GLU A 490 -33.02 9.40 14.31
N LEU A 491 -32.18 9.87 13.39
CA LEU A 491 -31.61 9.08 12.31
C LEU A 491 -30.09 9.28 12.23
N ARG A 492 -29.32 8.18 12.34
CA ARG A 492 -27.86 8.17 12.20
C ARG A 492 -27.43 7.23 11.09
N LEU A 493 -26.70 7.81 10.13
CA LEU A 493 -26.28 7.23 8.85
C LEU A 493 -24.77 7.37 8.63
N ASN A 494 -23.99 7.66 9.67
CA ASN A 494 -22.58 8.01 9.54
C ASN A 494 -21.79 6.86 8.92
N GLY A 495 -20.74 7.14 8.15
CA GLY A 495 -19.86 6.10 7.59
C GLY A 495 -20.53 5.20 6.56
N ASN A 496 -21.69 5.58 6.00
CA ASN A 496 -22.31 4.90 4.87
C ASN A 496 -21.92 5.64 3.58
N HIS A 497 -20.73 5.33 3.07
CA HIS A 497 -20.06 6.08 2.00
C HIS A 497 -20.80 6.13 0.66
N ASN A 498 -21.87 5.36 0.47
CA ASN A 498 -22.64 5.32 -0.78
C ASN A 498 -23.97 6.09 -0.71
N ILE A 499 -24.35 6.63 0.46
CA ILE A 499 -25.57 7.44 0.57
C ILE A 499 -25.31 8.80 -0.07
N SER A 500 -26.06 9.13 -1.11
CA SER A 500 -26.03 10.46 -1.76
C SER A 500 -27.41 11.14 -1.80
N ASP A 501 -28.49 10.36 -1.72
CA ASP A 501 -29.87 10.86 -1.84
C ASP A 501 -30.60 10.88 -0.49
N LEU A 502 -31.02 12.08 -0.05
CA LEU A 502 -31.87 12.29 1.13
C LEU A 502 -33.36 12.42 0.80
N SER A 503 -33.77 12.25 -0.46
CA SER A 503 -35.16 12.39 -0.88
C SER A 503 -36.15 11.50 -0.10
N PRO A 504 -35.79 10.26 0.35
CA PRO A 504 -36.61 9.46 1.26
C PRO A 504 -36.98 10.15 2.58
N LEU A 505 -36.17 11.12 3.04
CA LEU A 505 -36.39 11.77 4.32
C LEU A 505 -37.42 12.91 4.27
N LYS A 506 -37.82 13.36 3.07
CA LYS A 506 -38.66 14.55 2.87
C LYS A 506 -39.98 14.55 3.66
N GLY A 507 -40.54 13.37 3.91
CA GLY A 507 -41.80 13.17 4.65
C GLY A 507 -41.65 12.98 6.16
N LEU A 508 -40.43 12.83 6.68
CA LEU A 508 -40.16 12.47 8.08
C LEU A 508 -40.23 13.69 9.01
N THR A 509 -41.37 14.37 9.00
CA THR A 509 -41.56 15.66 9.68
C THR A 509 -41.39 15.65 11.20
N ASN A 510 -41.31 14.47 11.83
CA ASN A 510 -40.99 14.33 13.27
C ASN A 510 -39.48 14.20 13.55
N LEU A 511 -38.64 14.22 12.53
CA LEU A 511 -37.19 14.12 12.68
C LEU A 511 -36.64 15.32 13.47
N HIS A 512 -35.94 15.04 14.56
CA HIS A 512 -35.26 16.03 15.40
C HIS A 512 -33.75 16.06 15.16
N TYR A 513 -33.14 14.90 14.90
CA TYR A 513 -31.70 14.81 14.69
C TYR A 513 -31.38 13.94 13.48
N LEU A 514 -30.50 14.46 12.63
CA LEU A 514 -30.01 13.80 11.43
C LEU A 514 -28.48 13.86 11.40
N HIS A 515 -27.85 12.69 11.38
CA HIS A 515 -26.39 12.52 11.31
C HIS A 515 -26.03 11.71 10.08
N PHE A 516 -25.16 12.25 9.22
CA PHE A 516 -24.76 11.60 7.96
C PHE A 516 -23.32 11.97 7.57
N PHE A 517 -22.41 11.93 8.54
CA PHE A 517 -20.98 12.11 8.30
C PHE A 517 -20.45 11.05 7.34
N GLU A 518 -19.45 11.39 6.53
CA GLU A 518 -18.79 10.44 5.61
C GLU A 518 -19.75 9.77 4.61
N THR A 519 -20.72 10.55 4.13
CA THR A 519 -21.64 10.20 3.04
C THR A 519 -21.35 11.06 1.80
N LEU A 520 -21.99 10.77 0.67
CA LEU A 520 -21.88 11.53 -0.59
C LEU A 520 -22.99 12.58 -0.76
N VAL A 521 -23.71 12.91 0.32
CA VAL A 521 -24.80 13.88 0.27
C VAL A 521 -24.26 15.28 -0.07
N SER A 522 -24.89 15.90 -1.07
CA SER A 522 -24.62 17.28 -1.48
C SER A 522 -25.87 18.16 -1.51
N ASP A 523 -27.05 17.57 -1.72
CA ASP A 523 -28.33 18.28 -1.76
C ASP A 523 -29.10 18.17 -0.44
N LEU A 524 -29.40 19.33 0.17
CA LEU A 524 -30.21 19.44 1.39
C LEU A 524 -31.68 19.79 1.10
N SER A 525 -32.08 19.95 -0.16
CA SER A 525 -33.45 20.32 -0.55
C SER A 525 -34.55 19.41 0.07
N PRO A 526 -34.34 18.09 0.27
CA PRO A 526 -35.33 17.24 0.92
C PRO A 526 -35.63 17.64 2.38
N LEU A 527 -34.71 18.35 3.03
CA LEU A 527 -34.81 18.70 4.45
C LEU A 527 -35.63 19.97 4.71
N ALA A 528 -35.94 20.76 3.67
CA ALA A 528 -36.59 22.07 3.81
C ALA A 528 -37.95 22.03 4.56
N GLY A 529 -38.63 20.88 4.51
CA GLY A 529 -39.92 20.66 5.17
C GLY A 529 -39.83 20.10 6.60
N LEU A 530 -38.64 19.75 7.09
CA LEU A 530 -38.44 19.08 8.38
C LEU A 530 -38.42 20.09 9.54
N ILE A 531 -39.50 20.84 9.69
CA ILE A 531 -39.63 21.98 10.62
C ILE A 531 -39.42 21.65 12.11
N ASN A 532 -39.33 20.37 12.47
CA ASN A 532 -39.03 19.92 13.83
C ASN A 532 -37.55 19.60 14.07
N LEU A 533 -36.71 19.69 13.03
CA LEU A 533 -35.28 19.41 13.13
C LEU A 533 -34.61 20.37 14.12
N ARG A 534 -33.84 19.79 15.03
CA ARG A 534 -33.07 20.45 16.10
C ARG A 534 -31.57 20.33 15.88
N GLY A 535 -31.10 19.23 15.29
CA GLY A 535 -29.69 19.03 15.01
C GLY A 535 -29.47 18.39 13.66
N ILE A 536 -28.49 18.93 12.92
CA ILE A 536 -28.01 18.35 11.67
C ILE A 536 -26.50 18.31 11.68
N ARG A 537 -25.91 17.15 11.34
CA ARG A 537 -24.46 17.01 11.28
C ARG A 537 -23.98 16.22 10.06
N ALA A 538 -22.99 16.79 9.36
CA ALA A 538 -22.24 16.17 8.27
C ALA A 538 -20.80 16.73 8.21
N TRP A 539 -19.83 15.92 7.78
CA TRP A 539 -18.40 16.28 7.68
C TRP A 539 -17.83 15.55 6.47
N GLY A 540 -16.94 16.21 5.73
CA GLY A 540 -16.33 15.66 4.52
C GLY A 540 -17.32 15.59 3.38
N HIS A 541 -18.24 16.55 3.30
CA HIS A 541 -19.36 16.58 2.37
C HIS A 541 -19.13 17.51 1.18
N SER A 542 -20.01 17.44 0.18
CA SER A 542 -20.02 18.36 -0.97
C SER A 542 -21.14 19.42 -0.88
N ILE A 543 -21.73 19.60 0.30
CA ILE A 543 -22.76 20.62 0.54
C ILE A 543 -22.16 22.02 0.35
N SER A 544 -22.87 22.87 -0.38
CA SER A 544 -22.52 24.28 -0.57
C SER A 544 -23.71 25.25 -0.43
N ASP A 545 -24.95 24.75 -0.52
CA ASP A 545 -26.16 25.56 -0.38
C ASP A 545 -26.89 25.28 0.95
N LEU A 546 -27.03 26.31 1.78
CA LEU A 546 -27.77 26.27 3.04
C LEU A 546 -29.22 26.77 2.93
N SER A 547 -29.67 27.19 1.75
CA SER A 547 -31.04 27.71 1.53
C SER A 547 -32.14 26.79 2.09
N PRO A 548 -32.04 25.45 1.99
CA PRO A 548 -33.03 24.55 2.57
C PRO A 548 -33.18 24.68 4.10
N LEU A 549 -32.16 25.17 4.81
CA LEU A 549 -32.21 25.30 6.27
C LEU A 549 -32.92 26.57 6.74
N ALA A 550 -33.17 27.56 5.87
CA ALA A 550 -33.62 28.90 6.27
C ALA A 550 -34.95 28.91 7.06
N GLY A 551 -35.82 27.93 6.82
CA GLY A 551 -37.11 27.79 7.52
C GLY A 551 -37.06 26.96 8.81
N LEU A 552 -35.94 26.28 9.11
CA LEU A 552 -35.82 25.29 10.18
C LEU A 552 -35.50 25.96 11.53
N THR A 553 -36.36 26.88 11.94
CA THR A 553 -36.15 27.78 13.10
C THR A 553 -36.00 27.10 14.47
N LYS A 554 -36.25 25.77 14.55
CA LYS A 554 -36.01 24.96 15.75
C LYS A 554 -34.60 24.37 15.82
N LEU A 555 -33.76 24.61 14.81
CA LEU A 555 -32.36 24.17 14.84
C LEU A 555 -31.62 24.80 16.03
N GLU A 556 -31.05 23.92 16.83
CA GLU A 556 -30.19 24.21 17.98
C GLU A 556 -28.72 23.89 17.65
N LEU A 557 -28.48 23.00 16.68
CA LEU A 557 -27.16 22.53 16.26
C LEU A 557 -27.05 22.39 14.73
N VAL A 558 -26.01 22.98 14.14
CA VAL A 558 -25.58 22.74 12.76
C VAL A 558 -24.08 22.47 12.75
N ASP A 559 -23.67 21.33 12.19
CA ASP A 559 -22.27 20.95 12.07
C ASP A 559 -21.99 20.48 10.63
N PHE A 560 -21.32 21.35 9.87
CA PHE A 560 -20.93 21.17 8.49
C PHE A 560 -19.48 21.63 8.33
N CYS A 561 -18.57 20.70 8.53
CA CYS A 561 -17.14 20.97 8.36
C CYS A 561 -16.65 20.40 7.01
N GLY A 562 -15.53 20.93 6.51
CA GLY A 562 -14.76 20.36 5.40
C GLY A 562 -15.46 20.29 4.04
N GLY A 563 -16.23 21.32 3.67
CA GLY A 563 -16.96 21.46 2.42
C GLY A 563 -16.63 22.73 1.63
N ASN A 564 -17.68 23.42 1.16
CA ASN A 564 -17.56 24.61 0.31
C ASN A 564 -18.71 25.61 0.53
N ILE A 565 -19.16 25.79 1.77
CA ILE A 565 -20.21 26.73 2.15
C ILE A 565 -19.63 28.14 2.29
N SER A 566 -19.91 29.02 1.33
CA SER A 566 -19.47 30.44 1.42
C SER A 566 -20.55 31.43 1.86
N ASP A 567 -21.84 31.10 1.69
CA ASP A 567 -22.96 31.98 2.01
C ASP A 567 -23.71 31.52 3.27
N LEU A 568 -23.65 32.35 4.32
CA LEU A 568 -24.32 32.11 5.60
C LEU A 568 -25.66 32.84 5.72
N THR A 569 -26.08 33.59 4.70
CA THR A 569 -27.37 34.33 4.71
C THR A 569 -28.57 33.43 5.06
N PRO A 570 -28.68 32.19 4.56
CA PRO A 570 -29.79 31.30 4.91
C PRO A 570 -29.94 31.03 6.40
N ILE A 571 -28.84 31.00 7.17
CA ILE A 571 -28.88 30.67 8.59
C ILE A 571 -29.03 31.90 9.51
N ALA A 572 -29.07 33.12 8.97
CA ALA A 572 -29.16 34.36 9.74
C ALA A 572 -30.43 34.44 10.63
N GLY A 573 -31.50 33.75 10.25
CA GLY A 573 -32.77 33.70 10.97
C GLY A 573 -32.85 32.62 12.06
N LEU A 574 -31.87 31.72 12.15
CA LEU A 574 -31.90 30.55 13.04
C LEU A 574 -31.49 30.91 14.47
N THR A 575 -32.16 31.88 15.07
CA THR A 575 -31.84 32.43 16.39
C THR A 575 -31.92 31.45 17.56
N GLY A 576 -32.46 30.23 17.32
CA GLY A 576 -32.42 29.12 18.26
C GLY A 576 -31.07 28.39 18.35
N LEU A 577 -30.14 28.64 17.43
CA LEU A 577 -28.84 27.96 17.39
C LEU A 577 -28.04 28.20 18.67
N THR A 578 -27.55 27.10 19.23
CA THR A 578 -26.69 27.04 20.42
C THR A 578 -25.30 26.51 20.10
N GLU A 579 -25.17 25.70 19.05
CA GLU A 579 -23.92 25.15 18.55
C GLU A 579 -23.85 25.29 17.03
N LEU A 580 -22.74 25.83 16.52
CA LEU A 580 -22.51 25.99 15.08
C LEU A 580 -21.06 25.64 14.74
N TYR A 581 -20.86 24.70 13.82
CA TYR A 581 -19.55 24.25 13.35
C TYR A 581 -19.49 24.32 11.82
N LEU A 582 -18.56 25.11 11.31
CA LEU A 582 -18.38 25.47 9.90
C LEU A 582 -16.88 25.57 9.55
N ALA A 583 -16.07 24.63 10.03
CA ALA A 583 -14.63 24.68 9.83
C ALA A 583 -14.26 24.21 8.41
N GLY A 584 -13.44 24.96 7.68
CA GLY A 584 -12.97 24.55 6.35
C GLY A 584 -13.93 24.83 5.17
N GLU A 585 -14.83 25.81 5.30
CA GLU A 585 -15.92 26.06 4.33
C GLU A 585 -15.66 27.20 3.32
N LYS A 586 -14.52 27.92 3.46
CA LYS A 586 -14.15 29.14 2.68
C LYS A 586 -15.02 30.37 2.99
N ILE A 587 -15.50 30.48 4.22
CA ILE A 587 -16.30 31.61 4.68
C ILE A 587 -15.40 32.85 4.83
N SER A 588 -15.89 34.00 4.38
CA SER A 588 -15.24 35.31 4.64
C SER A 588 -16.20 36.33 5.27
N ASP A 589 -17.49 36.30 4.90
CA ASP A 589 -18.53 37.11 5.52
C ASP A 589 -19.28 36.34 6.61
N ILE A 590 -19.16 36.82 7.85
CA ILE A 590 -19.85 36.28 9.02
C ILE A 590 -20.90 37.23 9.61
N PHE A 591 -21.24 38.32 8.91
CA PHE A 591 -22.32 39.22 9.31
C PHE A 591 -23.66 38.51 9.59
N PRO A 592 -24.06 37.46 8.83
CA PRO A 592 -25.24 36.65 9.13
C PRO A 592 -25.29 36.08 10.56
N LEU A 593 -24.14 35.87 11.20
CA LEU A 593 -24.05 35.30 12.55
C LEU A 593 -24.37 36.31 13.67
N ALA A 594 -24.40 37.61 13.39
CA ALA A 594 -24.49 38.68 14.39
C ALA A 594 -25.71 38.59 15.33
N ARG A 595 -26.78 37.93 14.90
CA ARG A 595 -28.05 37.81 15.65
C ARG A 595 -28.23 36.46 16.36
N LEU A 596 -27.28 35.54 16.22
CA LEU A 596 -27.35 34.20 16.82
C LEU A 596 -26.89 34.22 18.29
N THR A 597 -27.49 35.09 19.10
CA THR A 597 -27.03 35.42 20.45
C THR A 597 -27.17 34.26 21.47
N ASN A 598 -27.86 33.19 21.10
CA ASN A 598 -27.95 31.96 21.90
C ASN A 598 -26.76 31.00 21.70
N LEU A 599 -25.83 31.30 20.78
CA LEU A 599 -24.64 30.48 20.57
C LEU A 599 -23.81 30.39 21.85
N THR A 600 -23.49 29.14 22.21
CA THR A 600 -22.61 28.78 23.32
C THR A 600 -21.31 28.12 22.83
N ARG A 601 -21.36 27.46 21.66
CA ARG A 601 -20.21 26.88 20.98
C ARG A 601 -20.19 27.32 19.51
N LEU A 602 -19.08 27.87 19.05
CA LEU A 602 -18.88 28.28 17.67
C LEU A 602 -17.51 27.82 17.18
N GLY A 603 -17.49 26.99 16.13
CA GLY A 603 -16.28 26.58 15.44
C GLY A 603 -16.32 27.02 13.98
N ILE A 604 -15.44 27.91 13.58
CA ILE A 604 -15.37 28.42 12.20
C ILE A 604 -13.91 28.59 11.76
N ALA A 605 -13.08 27.65 12.20
CA ALA A 605 -11.66 27.59 11.88
C ALA A 605 -11.39 27.24 10.41
N ASN A 606 -10.17 27.51 9.93
CA ASN A 606 -9.74 27.21 8.56
C ASN A 606 -10.65 27.85 7.49
N ASN A 607 -10.94 29.14 7.65
CA ASN A 607 -11.72 29.94 6.73
C ASN A 607 -10.89 31.17 6.28
N ALA A 608 -11.53 32.17 5.67
CA ALA A 608 -10.91 33.42 5.21
C ALA A 608 -11.51 34.64 5.93
N ILE A 609 -11.74 34.51 7.25
CA ILE A 609 -12.37 35.55 8.06
C ILE A 609 -11.31 36.55 8.53
N SER A 610 -11.60 37.84 8.33
CA SER A 610 -10.75 38.95 8.80
C SER A 610 -11.49 39.93 9.72
N ASP A 611 -12.82 40.04 9.61
CA ASP A 611 -13.68 40.89 10.45
C ASP A 611 -14.57 40.04 11.36
N ILE A 612 -14.32 40.11 12.67
CA ILE A 612 -15.11 39.44 13.73
C ILE A 612 -15.99 40.40 14.53
N SER A 613 -16.25 41.62 14.03
CA SER A 613 -17.20 42.54 14.63
C SER A 613 -18.62 41.94 14.85
N PRO A 614 -19.13 41.00 14.02
CA PRO A 614 -20.39 40.30 14.30
C PRO A 614 -20.41 39.51 15.61
N PHE A 615 -19.25 39.12 16.15
CA PHE A 615 -19.18 38.34 17.39
C PHE A 615 -19.38 39.16 18.67
N ALA A 616 -19.28 40.49 18.61
CA ALA A 616 -19.34 41.35 19.80
C ALA A 616 -20.61 41.16 20.65
N GLY A 617 -21.72 40.74 20.02
CA GLY A 617 -23.00 40.48 20.68
C GLY A 617 -23.20 39.06 21.23
N LEU A 618 -22.32 38.11 20.90
CA LEU A 618 -22.47 36.68 21.19
C LEU A 618 -22.04 36.31 22.63
N THR A 619 -22.51 37.09 23.60
CA THR A 619 -22.06 37.05 25.00
C THR A 619 -22.30 35.74 25.77
N ASN A 620 -23.08 34.82 25.19
CA ASN A 620 -23.31 33.47 25.73
C ASN A 620 -22.24 32.45 25.32
N LEU A 621 -21.31 32.81 24.42
CA LEU A 621 -20.23 31.94 23.99
C LEU A 621 -19.37 31.50 25.17
N LYS A 622 -19.13 30.18 25.22
CA LYS A 622 -18.24 29.50 26.16
C LYS A 622 -17.07 28.83 25.43
N TRP A 623 -17.27 28.41 24.19
CA TRP A 623 -16.28 27.76 23.36
C TRP A 623 -16.23 28.44 21.99
N LEU A 624 -15.06 28.94 21.62
CA LEU A 624 -14.85 29.61 20.33
C LEU A 624 -13.57 29.10 19.66
N ASP A 625 -13.73 28.46 18.49
CA ASP A 625 -12.62 28.07 17.63
C ASP A 625 -12.63 28.87 16.32
N ILE A 626 -11.64 29.73 16.16
CA ILE A 626 -11.45 30.55 14.95
C ILE A 626 -9.99 30.51 14.48
N HIS A 627 -9.28 29.41 14.75
CA HIS A 627 -7.91 29.23 14.27
C HIS A 627 -7.82 29.19 12.75
N SER A 628 -6.62 29.44 12.18
CA SER A 628 -6.40 29.44 10.73
C SER A 628 -7.36 30.36 9.99
N ASN A 629 -7.32 31.65 10.32
CA ASN A 629 -8.06 32.71 9.63
C ASN A 629 -7.11 33.91 9.43
N ASP A 630 -7.62 35.03 8.92
CA ASP A 630 -6.84 36.23 8.60
C ASP A 630 -7.08 37.36 9.62
N LEU A 631 -7.21 37.01 10.90
CA LEU A 631 -7.53 37.97 11.96
C LEU A 631 -6.33 38.86 12.34
N SER A 632 -6.61 40.13 12.61
CA SER A 632 -5.63 41.08 13.16
C SER A 632 -6.18 41.85 14.38
N ASP A 633 -7.47 42.20 14.35
CA ASP A 633 -8.17 42.84 15.47
C ASP A 633 -9.07 41.84 16.19
N ILE A 634 -8.79 41.61 17.48
CA ILE A 634 -9.60 40.78 18.38
C ILE A 634 -10.37 41.58 19.42
N SER A 635 -10.46 42.91 19.29
CA SER A 635 -11.24 43.77 20.18
C SER A 635 -12.72 43.38 20.34
N PRO A 636 -13.42 42.80 19.33
CA PRO A 636 -14.78 42.32 19.51
C PRO A 636 -14.94 41.21 20.57
N LEU A 637 -13.85 40.49 20.92
CA LEU A 637 -13.88 39.42 21.90
C LEU A 637 -13.90 39.93 23.36
N ALA A 638 -13.58 41.20 23.60
CA ALA A 638 -13.41 41.75 24.96
C ALA A 638 -14.66 41.60 25.86
N GLY A 639 -15.85 41.56 25.25
CA GLY A 639 -17.13 41.40 25.94
C GLY A 639 -17.54 39.95 26.22
N LEU A 640 -16.87 38.96 25.64
CA LEU A 640 -17.25 37.54 25.70
C LEU A 640 -16.79 36.85 26.99
N THR A 641 -17.09 37.47 28.12
CA THR A 641 -16.61 37.09 29.47
C THR A 641 -17.06 35.72 29.96
N ASN A 642 -17.93 35.02 29.22
CA ASN A 642 -18.31 33.64 29.47
C ASN A 642 -17.41 32.60 28.79
N LEU A 643 -16.44 33.02 27.97
CA LEU A 643 -15.50 32.12 27.31
C LEU A 643 -14.68 31.32 28.32
N GLU A 644 -14.71 30.00 28.14
CA GLU A 644 -13.96 29.00 28.90
C GLU A 644 -12.85 28.39 28.03
N TRP A 645 -13.06 28.32 26.72
CA TRP A 645 -12.10 27.81 25.74
C TRP A 645 -12.05 28.73 24.52
N LEU A 646 -10.84 29.15 24.13
CA LEU A 646 -10.60 30.02 22.99
C LEU A 646 -9.40 29.54 22.18
N ASN A 647 -9.58 29.40 20.88
CA ASN A 647 -8.52 29.07 19.94
C ASN A 647 -8.43 30.11 18.82
N LEU A 648 -7.27 30.79 18.79
CA LEU A 648 -6.87 31.83 17.86
C LEU A 648 -5.57 31.44 17.12
N ARG A 649 -5.18 30.16 17.14
CA ARG A 649 -3.93 29.70 16.50
C ARG A 649 -3.88 30.13 15.03
N ARG A 650 -2.68 30.42 14.51
CA ARG A 650 -2.46 30.62 13.07
C ARG A 650 -3.35 31.72 12.48
N ASN A 651 -3.30 32.89 13.13
CA ASN A 651 -3.87 34.13 12.64
C ASN A 651 -2.74 35.16 12.55
N ASP A 652 -1.88 34.99 11.53
CA ASP A 652 -0.51 35.52 11.43
C ASP A 652 -0.32 37.04 11.57
N LEU A 653 -1.37 37.80 11.90
CA LEU A 653 -1.37 39.25 12.11
C LEU A 653 -1.82 39.68 13.53
N ILE A 654 -2.31 38.77 14.39
CA ILE A 654 -2.69 39.12 15.77
C ILE A 654 -1.42 39.45 16.57
N SER A 655 -1.37 40.67 17.12
CA SER A 655 -0.26 41.15 17.96
C SER A 655 -0.72 41.71 19.30
N ASP A 656 -1.91 42.30 19.37
CA ASP A 656 -2.51 42.84 20.60
C ASP A 656 -3.48 41.83 21.23
N VAL A 657 -3.11 41.30 22.41
CA VAL A 657 -3.95 40.41 23.22
C VAL A 657 -4.62 41.10 24.41
N SER A 658 -4.54 42.43 24.51
CA SER A 658 -5.20 43.21 25.56
C SER A 658 -6.72 42.99 25.67
N PRO A 659 -7.47 42.71 24.57
CA PRO A 659 -8.89 42.37 24.67
C PRO A 659 -9.18 41.12 25.53
N LEU A 660 -8.21 40.21 25.67
CA LEU A 660 -8.38 38.95 26.39
C LEU A 660 -8.25 39.09 27.91
N ALA A 661 -7.69 40.21 28.40
CA ALA A 661 -7.31 40.39 29.81
C ALA A 661 -8.44 40.20 30.84
N ARG A 662 -9.70 40.34 30.40
CA ARG A 662 -10.89 40.20 31.27
C ARG A 662 -11.63 38.88 31.11
N LEU A 663 -11.18 37.99 30.23
CA LEU A 663 -11.79 36.68 29.99
C LEU A 663 -11.36 35.66 31.05
N THR A 664 -11.57 36.03 32.31
CA THR A 664 -11.06 35.31 33.50
C THR A 664 -11.64 33.91 33.70
N LYS A 665 -12.66 33.51 32.93
CA LYS A 665 -13.19 32.14 32.91
C LYS A 665 -12.44 31.19 31.98
N LEU A 666 -11.53 31.70 31.15
CA LEU A 666 -10.72 30.87 30.27
C LEU A 666 -9.93 29.85 31.09
N ASN A 667 -10.13 28.58 30.76
CA ASN A 667 -9.33 27.46 31.25
C ASN A 667 -8.37 26.94 30.18
N ARG A 668 -8.64 27.20 28.89
CA ARG A 668 -7.76 26.81 27.78
C ARG A 668 -7.72 27.90 26.72
N LEU A 669 -6.51 28.38 26.45
CA LEU A 669 -6.25 29.45 25.51
C LEU A 669 -5.16 29.03 24.54
N GLN A 670 -5.44 29.12 23.24
CA GLN A 670 -4.49 28.82 22.19
C GLN A 670 -4.26 30.07 21.32
N LEU A 671 -3.02 30.56 21.32
CA LEU A 671 -2.53 31.79 20.68
C LEU A 671 -1.24 31.53 19.87
N SER A 672 -0.87 30.27 19.67
CA SER A 672 0.31 29.93 18.88
C SER A 672 0.23 30.39 17.42
N GLU A 673 1.37 30.57 16.75
CA GLU A 673 1.46 31.00 15.34
C GLU A 673 0.72 32.34 15.12
N ASN A 674 1.17 33.37 15.83
CA ASN A 674 0.67 34.74 15.72
C ASN A 674 1.88 35.72 15.75
N LYS A 675 1.63 37.01 16.01
CA LYS A 675 2.64 38.08 16.10
C LYS A 675 2.66 38.75 17.47
N ILE A 676 2.35 37.99 18.51
CA ILE A 676 2.25 38.49 19.87
C ILE A 676 3.65 38.74 20.40
N SER A 677 3.87 39.93 20.96
CA SER A 677 5.15 40.30 21.60
C SER A 677 5.00 40.66 23.09
N ASP A 678 3.82 41.10 23.51
CA ASP A 678 3.48 41.42 24.90
C ASP A 678 2.43 40.44 25.44
N VAL A 679 2.80 39.67 26.46
CA VAL A 679 1.93 38.71 27.15
C VAL A 679 1.45 39.20 28.52
N LEU A 680 1.80 40.42 28.94
CA LEU A 680 1.33 41.01 30.19
C LEU A 680 -0.20 40.97 30.34
N PRO A 681 -1.02 41.20 29.28
CA PRO A 681 -2.47 41.09 29.41
C PRO A 681 -2.98 39.71 29.85
N LEU A 682 -2.19 38.65 29.66
CA LEU A 682 -2.58 37.28 29.98
C LEU A 682 -2.31 36.92 31.45
N ALA A 683 -1.46 37.68 32.16
CA ALA A 683 -1.02 37.38 33.52
C ALA A 683 -2.18 37.22 34.52
N GLY A 684 -3.28 37.95 34.31
CA GLY A 684 -4.48 37.89 35.17
C GLY A 684 -5.38 36.67 34.95
N LEU A 685 -5.12 35.83 33.94
CA LEU A 685 -5.96 34.68 33.57
C LEU A 685 -5.65 33.44 34.43
N THR A 686 -5.73 33.60 35.75
CA THR A 686 -5.33 32.61 36.76
C THR A 686 -6.12 31.30 36.76
N ASN A 687 -7.24 31.22 36.05
CA ASN A 687 -8.01 29.97 35.85
C ASN A 687 -7.49 29.10 34.70
N LEU A 688 -6.51 29.58 33.92
CA LEU A 688 -5.92 28.80 32.84
C LEU A 688 -5.34 27.48 33.39
N LYS A 689 -5.59 26.42 32.63
CA LYS A 689 -5.00 25.09 32.78
C LYS A 689 -4.07 24.76 31.63
N TRP A 690 -4.29 25.39 30.48
CA TRP A 690 -3.50 25.19 29.28
C TRP A 690 -3.39 26.49 28.48
N LEU A 691 -2.16 26.89 28.12
CA LEU A 691 -1.85 28.07 27.32
C LEU A 691 -0.86 27.69 26.20
N GLY A 692 -1.24 27.91 24.94
CA GLY A 692 -0.34 27.80 23.79
C GLY A 692 0.00 29.18 23.24
N ILE A 693 1.28 29.50 23.14
CA ILE A 693 1.85 30.77 22.66
C ILE A 693 3.15 30.52 21.86
N HIS A 694 3.38 29.30 21.37
CA HIS A 694 4.56 29.01 20.54
C HIS A 694 4.50 29.74 19.19
N ASP A 695 5.64 29.91 18.54
CA ASP A 695 5.73 30.57 17.22
C ASP A 695 5.10 31.98 17.24
N ASN A 696 5.63 32.83 18.13
CA ASN A 696 5.24 34.23 18.31
C ASN A 696 6.50 35.12 18.39
N GLU A 697 6.35 36.40 18.72
CA GLU A 697 7.43 37.39 18.83
C GLU A 697 7.66 37.84 20.29
N ILE A 698 7.46 36.93 21.25
CA ILE A 698 7.55 37.23 22.69
C ILE A 698 9.01 37.27 23.14
N PHE A 699 9.43 38.39 23.73
CA PHE A 699 10.79 38.60 24.25
C PHE A 699 10.91 38.42 25.77
N ASP A 700 9.80 38.58 26.50
CA ASP A 700 9.77 38.49 27.96
C ASP A 700 8.62 37.58 28.42
N MET A 701 8.97 36.44 29.01
CA MET A 701 8.01 35.46 29.55
C MET A 701 7.71 35.69 31.04
N SER A 702 8.41 36.60 31.71
CA SER A 702 8.24 36.85 33.15
C SER A 702 6.81 37.21 33.58
N PRO A 703 5.96 37.87 32.76
CA PRO A 703 4.56 38.09 33.14
C PRO A 703 3.75 36.81 33.35
N LEU A 704 4.22 35.66 32.84
CA LEU A 704 3.55 34.37 32.94
C LEU A 704 4.10 33.49 34.07
N ASP A 705 5.11 33.95 34.82
CA ASP A 705 5.78 33.14 35.86
C ASP A 705 4.81 32.61 36.92
N GLU A 706 3.87 33.44 37.40
CA GLU A 706 2.86 33.03 38.39
C GLU A 706 1.87 31.99 37.82
N LEU A 707 1.62 32.00 36.50
CA LEU A 707 0.71 31.04 35.87
C LEU A 707 1.32 29.65 35.77
N ARG A 708 2.65 29.53 35.70
CA ARG A 708 3.37 28.26 35.48
C ARG A 708 3.10 27.22 36.57
N GLU A 709 2.76 27.64 37.78
CA GLU A 709 2.50 26.72 38.89
C GLU A 709 1.27 25.83 38.63
N ASN A 710 0.26 26.35 37.91
CA ASN A 710 -1.03 25.69 37.73
C ASN A 710 -1.50 25.61 36.26
N THR A 711 -0.70 26.15 35.34
CA THR A 711 -1.00 26.22 33.91
C THR A 711 0.10 25.53 33.13
N LYS A 712 -0.29 24.59 32.26
CA LYS A 712 0.62 24.05 31.25
C LYS A 712 0.82 25.08 30.13
N ILE A 713 2.02 25.61 29.97
CA ILE A 713 2.35 26.61 28.94
C ILE A 713 3.20 25.96 27.83
N ILE A 714 2.85 26.20 26.57
CA ILE A 714 3.59 25.76 25.38
C ILE A 714 4.05 27.01 24.61
N TRP A 715 5.35 27.27 24.54
CA TRP A 715 5.89 28.59 24.18
C TRP A 715 7.21 28.58 23.40
N PHE A 716 7.61 27.43 22.84
CA PHE A 716 8.82 27.33 22.02
C PHE A 716 8.75 28.25 20.78
N ASN A 717 9.88 28.42 20.08
CA ASN A 717 9.98 29.30 18.90
C ASN A 717 9.54 30.76 19.17
N ASN A 718 9.91 31.29 20.33
CA ASN A 718 9.78 32.72 20.65
C ASN A 718 11.17 33.35 20.86
N PRO A 719 11.37 34.64 20.55
CA PRO A 719 12.63 35.35 20.79
C PRO A 719 13.16 35.33 22.23
N ALA A 720 12.28 35.10 23.22
CA ALA A 720 12.66 34.88 24.62
C ALA A 720 13.59 33.65 24.80
N PHE A 721 13.61 32.72 23.83
CA PHE A 721 14.59 31.64 23.74
C PHE A 721 15.77 32.10 22.88
N PRO A 722 16.99 32.25 23.44
CA PRO A 722 18.17 32.58 22.64
C PRO A 722 18.48 31.44 21.66
N GLU A 723 19.29 31.71 20.61
CA GLU A 723 19.95 30.64 19.86
C GLU A 723 20.57 29.66 20.87
N GLY A 724 20.10 28.42 20.84
CA GLY A 724 20.29 27.47 21.93
C GLY A 724 21.75 27.32 22.38
N PRO A 725 22.01 27.09 23.68
CA PRO A 725 23.38 26.82 24.14
C PRO A 725 23.99 25.60 23.42
N PRO A 726 25.31 25.44 23.40
CA PRO A 726 25.94 24.24 22.86
C PRO A 726 25.35 22.97 23.51
N SER A 727 24.91 22.02 22.68
CA SER A 727 24.38 20.75 23.15
C SER A 727 25.49 19.92 23.79
N ILE A 728 25.16 19.12 24.79
CA ILE A 728 26.06 18.17 25.45
C ILE A 728 26.29 17.02 24.46
N GLU A 729 27.38 17.07 23.71
CA GLU A 729 27.67 16.10 22.65
C GLU A 729 28.08 14.71 23.16
N GLY A 730 28.55 14.60 24.40
CA GLY A 730 28.98 13.35 25.01
C GLY A 730 30.48 13.30 25.33
N PRO A 731 31.03 12.11 25.60
CA PRO A 731 30.45 10.80 25.26
C PRO A 731 29.29 10.39 26.19
N TRP A 732 28.21 9.85 25.61
CA TRP A 732 27.04 9.33 26.32
C TRP A 732 27.03 7.80 26.30
N LEU A 733 26.44 7.17 27.31
CA LEU A 733 26.09 5.75 27.29
C LEU A 733 24.60 5.61 26.98
N TRP A 734 24.28 4.84 25.95
CA TRP A 734 22.91 4.63 25.48
C TRP A 734 22.49 3.17 25.54
N ILE A 735 21.22 2.95 25.83
CA ILE A 735 20.55 1.65 25.67
C ILE A 735 19.17 1.86 25.05
N ILE A 736 18.72 0.87 24.27
CA ILE A 736 17.45 0.90 23.55
C ILE A 736 16.62 -0.26 24.09
N LEU A 737 15.38 -0.01 24.49
CA LEU A 737 14.51 -1.02 25.09
C LEU A 737 13.16 -1.08 24.38
N PRO A 738 12.61 -2.27 24.08
CA PRO A 738 11.29 -2.41 23.49
C PRO A 738 10.20 -1.93 24.43
N TYR A 739 9.22 -1.21 23.89
CA TYR A 739 8.21 -0.47 24.65
C TYR A 739 6.79 -0.79 24.16
N HIS A 740 5.92 -1.31 25.05
CA HIS A 740 4.55 -1.73 24.70
C HIS A 740 3.42 -1.25 25.66
N VAL A 741 3.67 -0.46 26.72
CA VAL A 741 2.62 -0.09 27.74
C VAL A 741 2.97 1.25 28.47
N PRO A 742 2.02 2.03 29.05
CA PRO A 742 2.06 3.50 29.15
C PRO A 742 2.98 4.13 30.22
N GLU A 743 3.01 5.45 30.20
CA GLU A 743 4.14 6.39 30.38
C GLU A 743 4.67 6.60 31.82
N GLU A 744 4.22 5.81 32.79
CA GLU A 744 4.45 6.03 34.23
C GLU A 744 5.35 4.96 34.90
N ARG A 745 5.94 4.04 34.13
CA ARG A 745 6.74 2.93 34.68
C ARG A 745 8.24 3.13 34.48
N ASP A 746 9.02 2.74 35.49
CA ASP A 746 10.47 2.60 35.43
C ASP A 746 10.83 1.40 34.53
N LEU A 747 11.09 1.67 33.25
CA LEU A 747 11.34 0.61 32.25
C LEU A 747 12.66 -0.12 32.51
N LEU A 748 13.66 0.56 33.07
CA LEU A 748 14.92 -0.07 33.47
C LEU A 748 14.66 -1.15 34.54
N SER A 749 13.79 -0.85 35.50
CA SER A 749 13.36 -1.80 36.53
C SER A 749 12.57 -2.95 35.96
N GLU A 750 11.73 -2.73 34.95
CA GLU A 750 10.92 -3.79 34.35
C GLU A 750 11.79 -4.79 33.58
N VAL A 751 12.65 -4.29 32.69
CA VAL A 751 13.53 -5.14 31.87
C VAL A 751 14.55 -5.90 32.72
N SER A 752 15.03 -5.29 33.81
CA SER A 752 16.00 -5.93 34.72
C SER A 752 15.36 -6.85 35.76
N GLY A 753 14.03 -6.94 35.85
CA GLY A 753 13.37 -7.67 36.94
C GLY A 753 13.57 -7.03 38.31
N GLY A 754 13.80 -5.71 38.36
CA GLY A 754 13.93 -4.91 39.58
C GLY A 754 15.36 -4.69 40.07
N THR A 755 16.37 -5.15 39.34
CA THR A 755 17.77 -5.04 39.78
C THR A 755 18.47 -3.74 39.37
N VAL A 756 17.90 -3.00 38.42
CA VAL A 756 18.40 -1.68 37.96
C VAL A 756 17.21 -0.74 37.82
N THR A 757 17.26 0.45 38.42
CA THR A 757 16.18 1.46 38.32
C THR A 757 16.63 2.73 37.60
N GLU A 758 15.68 3.52 37.08
CA GLU A 758 15.93 4.86 36.55
C GLU A 758 16.64 5.74 37.56
N THR A 759 16.22 5.69 38.82
CA THR A 759 16.84 6.46 39.90
C THR A 759 18.27 6.00 40.19
N GLU A 760 18.54 4.69 40.12
CA GLU A 760 19.87 4.14 40.32
C GLU A 760 20.84 4.59 39.22
N ILE A 761 20.45 4.49 37.95
CA ILE A 761 21.26 4.98 36.83
C ILE A 761 21.39 6.50 36.88
N ALA A 762 20.33 7.24 37.21
CA ALA A 762 20.40 8.69 37.37
C ALA A 762 21.29 9.14 38.54
N THR A 763 21.58 8.26 39.50
CA THR A 763 22.45 8.55 40.65
C THR A 763 23.90 8.16 40.39
N HIS A 764 24.13 6.98 39.82
CA HIS A 764 25.47 6.38 39.73
C HIS A 764 26.04 6.34 38.30
N GLY A 765 25.21 6.57 37.28
CA GLY A 765 25.52 6.36 35.87
C GLY A 765 25.49 4.87 35.48
N ALA A 766 25.54 4.60 34.18
CA ALA A 766 25.69 3.24 33.64
C ALA A 766 27.18 2.87 33.41
N ILE A 767 27.44 1.59 33.17
CA ILE A 767 28.77 1.05 32.83
C ILE A 767 28.74 0.56 31.37
N GLU A 768 29.71 0.98 30.56
CA GLU A 768 29.85 0.52 29.18
C GLU A 768 29.96 -1.01 29.09
N GLY A 769 29.15 -1.62 28.22
CA GLY A 769 29.09 -3.07 28.00
C GLY A 769 28.30 -3.84 29.06
N GLN A 770 27.79 -3.19 30.11
CA GLN A 770 26.96 -3.87 31.10
C GLN A 770 25.60 -4.24 30.47
N PRO A 771 25.16 -5.51 30.59
CA PRO A 771 23.88 -5.95 30.04
C PRO A 771 22.70 -5.49 30.89
N LEU A 772 21.57 -5.28 30.22
CA LEU A 772 20.26 -5.03 30.81
C LEU A 772 19.21 -5.74 29.93
N GLY A 773 18.73 -6.89 30.39
CA GLY A 773 17.97 -7.80 29.52
C GLY A 773 18.88 -8.36 28.41
N ASP A 774 18.41 -8.29 27.17
CA ASP A 774 19.15 -8.74 25.97
C ASP A 774 20.04 -7.63 25.36
N ASP A 775 19.96 -6.40 25.88
CA ASP A 775 20.68 -5.22 25.38
C ASP A 775 21.85 -4.82 26.28
N VAL A 776 22.76 -3.96 25.78
CA VAL A 776 23.95 -3.48 26.51
C VAL A 776 24.11 -1.97 26.40
N TRP A 777 24.60 -1.34 27.47
CA TRP A 777 24.95 0.08 27.46
C TRP A 777 26.13 0.36 26.53
N THR A 778 25.90 1.16 25.50
CA THR A 778 26.86 1.40 24.42
C THR A 778 27.27 2.87 24.38
N LEU A 779 28.58 3.13 24.26
CA LEU A 779 29.11 4.48 24.13
C LEU A 779 28.76 5.08 22.75
N ARG A 780 28.08 6.22 22.73
CA ARG A 780 27.83 6.98 21.49
C ARG A 780 27.96 8.48 21.74
N ARG A 781 28.35 9.22 20.71
CA ARG A 781 28.36 10.68 20.72
C ARG A 781 27.07 11.16 20.08
N LEU A 782 26.42 12.13 20.71
CA LEU A 782 25.26 12.79 20.17
C LEU A 782 25.74 13.97 19.30
N PRO A 783 25.42 14.02 18.00
CA PRO A 783 25.78 15.14 17.14
C PRO A 783 25.26 16.48 17.69
N PRO A 784 26.08 17.56 17.66
CA PRO A 784 25.69 18.87 18.18
C PRO A 784 24.64 19.58 17.33
N THR A 785 24.55 19.22 16.05
CA THR A 785 23.73 19.88 15.02
C THR A 785 23.16 18.83 14.08
N GLY A 786 22.02 19.11 13.46
CA GLY A 786 21.32 18.18 12.58
C GLY A 786 19.91 17.95 13.09
N GLY A 787 18.91 18.06 12.21
CA GLY A 787 17.49 17.91 12.56
C GLY A 787 17.09 16.47 12.89
N GLN A 788 18.06 15.53 12.98
CA GLN A 788 17.86 14.14 13.39
C GLN A 788 19.07 13.56 14.17
N ASN A 789 19.61 14.26 15.17
CA ASN A 789 20.84 13.84 15.86
C ASN A 789 20.77 12.45 16.56
N ILE A 790 19.59 11.99 16.95
CA ILE A 790 19.39 10.62 17.48
C ILE A 790 19.50 9.56 16.36
N ASN A 791 18.98 9.83 15.16
CA ASN A 791 19.10 8.91 14.03
C ASN A 791 20.53 8.81 13.54
N GLU A 792 21.21 9.95 13.42
CA GLU A 792 22.63 9.98 13.07
C GLU A 792 23.47 9.15 14.04
N MET A 793 23.14 9.19 15.34
CA MET A 793 23.79 8.39 16.37
C MET A 793 23.50 6.87 16.24
N LEU A 794 22.31 6.48 15.79
CA LEU A 794 21.86 5.08 15.72
C LEU A 794 22.06 4.41 14.36
N GLY A 795 22.29 5.17 13.30
CA GLY A 795 22.32 4.72 11.90
C GLY A 795 20.92 4.69 11.26
N GLU A 796 20.84 4.63 9.94
CA GLU A 796 19.56 4.55 9.21
C GLU A 796 18.77 3.29 9.64
N ARG A 797 17.62 3.49 10.30
CA ARG A 797 16.69 2.44 10.76
C ARG A 797 15.29 2.73 10.21
N GLU A 798 14.46 1.69 10.04
CA GLU A 798 13.05 1.87 9.66
C GLU A 798 12.29 2.65 10.74
N GLU A 799 11.36 3.53 10.33
CA GLU A 799 10.58 4.36 11.27
C GLU A 799 9.86 3.54 12.34
N SER A 800 9.38 2.34 11.97
CA SER A 800 8.73 1.37 12.86
C SER A 800 9.59 0.94 14.07
N PHE A 801 10.92 1.05 13.97
CA PHE A 801 11.84 0.76 15.06
C PHE A 801 11.65 1.74 16.21
N PHE A 802 11.52 3.04 15.93
CA PHE A 802 11.47 4.06 16.98
C PHE A 802 10.12 4.13 17.69
N TRP A 803 9.02 3.86 16.97
CA TRP A 803 7.68 3.83 17.57
C TRP A 803 7.51 2.74 18.62
N ASN A 804 8.36 1.71 18.57
CA ASN A 804 8.28 0.53 19.44
C ASN A 804 9.40 0.49 20.50
N ASN A 805 10.23 1.54 20.63
CA ASN A 805 11.38 1.51 21.55
C ASN A 805 11.52 2.82 22.36
N MET A 806 12.06 2.69 23.58
CA MET A 806 12.49 3.79 24.44
C MET A 806 14.02 3.85 24.48
N LEU A 807 14.60 5.04 24.33
CA LEU A 807 16.04 5.25 24.42
C LEU A 807 16.38 5.87 25.77
N TYR A 808 17.30 5.23 26.50
CA TYR A 808 17.90 5.81 27.70
C TYR A 808 19.33 6.23 27.42
N GLY A 809 19.67 7.48 27.74
CA GLY A 809 21.00 8.04 27.61
C GLY A 809 21.50 8.59 28.94
N THR A 810 22.69 8.19 29.37
CA THR A 810 23.33 8.73 30.58
C THR A 810 24.73 9.28 30.32
N VAL A 811 25.05 10.37 31.01
CA VAL A 811 26.34 11.04 30.92
C VAL A 811 26.76 11.62 32.26
N SER A 812 28.06 11.54 32.54
CA SER A 812 28.66 12.20 33.70
C SER A 812 29.25 13.57 33.33
N ILE A 813 28.86 14.57 34.10
CA ILE A 813 29.25 15.98 33.96
C ILE A 813 30.06 16.37 35.20
N TYR A 814 31.29 16.84 35.03
CA TYR A 814 32.13 17.29 36.14
C TYR A 814 32.19 18.80 36.19
N SER A 815 31.76 19.36 37.31
CA SER A 815 31.85 20.79 37.57
C SER A 815 33.00 21.10 38.53
N SER A 816 33.77 22.13 38.22
CA SER A 816 34.90 22.62 39.05
C SER A 816 34.44 23.16 40.40
N GLN A 817 33.19 23.65 40.47
CA GLN A 817 32.58 24.33 41.60
C GLN A 817 31.07 24.09 41.63
N GLN A 818 30.43 24.34 42.78
CA GLN A 818 28.97 24.34 42.84
C GLN A 818 28.43 25.62 42.18
N GLN A 819 27.47 25.49 41.26
CA GLN A 819 26.90 26.63 40.52
C GLN A 819 25.40 26.45 40.23
N ASN A 820 24.65 27.55 40.31
CA ASN A 820 23.26 27.62 39.84
C ASN A 820 23.26 28.07 38.39
N THR A 821 22.52 27.37 37.54
CA THR A 821 22.43 27.63 36.09
C THR A 821 21.04 27.26 35.58
N LYS A 822 20.72 27.53 34.32
CA LYS A 822 19.54 26.97 33.64
C LYS A 822 19.96 25.79 32.78
N MET A 823 19.19 24.70 32.88
CA MET A 823 19.28 23.61 31.93
C MET A 823 18.23 23.81 30.85
N TYR A 824 18.65 23.75 29.61
CA TYR A 824 17.81 23.83 28.42
C TYR A 824 17.62 22.42 27.86
N PHE A 825 16.42 22.13 27.40
CA PHE A 825 16.07 20.82 26.84
C PHE A 825 15.17 20.98 25.61
N GLY A 826 15.36 20.10 24.64
CA GLY A 826 14.64 20.06 23.39
C GLY A 826 14.48 18.63 22.90
N ASN A 827 13.26 18.22 22.59
CA ASN A 827 12.99 16.90 22.04
C ASN A 827 11.72 16.92 21.18
N HIS A 828 11.65 16.02 20.21
CA HIS A 828 10.53 15.88 19.29
C HIS A 828 9.34 15.10 19.90
N ASN A 829 9.61 14.09 20.75
CA ASN A 829 8.59 13.28 21.42
C ASN A 829 8.76 13.34 22.94
N GLY A 830 7.87 12.65 23.67
CA GLY A 830 7.91 12.63 25.12
C GLY A 830 9.30 12.26 25.67
N PHE A 831 9.78 13.04 26.64
CA PHE A 831 11.11 12.92 27.23
C PHE A 831 11.10 13.18 28.75
N LYS A 832 11.98 12.48 29.46
CA LYS A 832 12.23 12.64 30.90
C LYS A 832 13.70 12.96 31.13
N VAL A 833 13.98 13.84 32.09
CA VAL A 833 15.34 14.25 32.46
C VAL A 833 15.53 14.14 33.96
N TRP A 834 16.56 13.42 34.37
CA TRP A 834 17.01 13.33 35.75
C TRP A 834 18.39 13.96 35.90
N LEU A 835 18.59 14.66 37.01
CA LEU A 835 19.88 15.18 37.43
C LEU A 835 20.17 14.73 38.86
N ASN A 836 21.28 13.99 39.04
CA ASN A 836 21.75 13.49 40.33
C ASN A 836 20.69 12.66 41.10
N GLY A 837 19.97 11.79 40.40
CA GLY A 837 18.92 10.92 40.96
C GLY A 837 17.53 11.56 41.05
N THR A 838 17.39 12.86 40.81
CA THR A 838 16.09 13.56 40.88
C THR A 838 15.51 13.76 39.47
N LEU A 839 14.25 13.36 39.26
CA LEU A 839 13.50 13.72 38.05
C LEU A 839 13.24 15.23 38.08
N ILE A 840 13.86 15.97 37.17
CA ILE A 840 13.75 17.44 37.10
C ILE A 840 12.81 17.90 35.99
N TYR A 841 12.55 17.04 35.00
CA TYR A 841 11.66 17.37 33.90
C TYR A 841 10.95 16.14 33.32
N GLU A 842 9.68 16.31 32.98
CA GLU A 842 8.87 15.32 32.25
C GLU A 842 7.90 16.05 31.31
N SER A 843 7.96 15.71 30.01
CA SER A 843 6.91 16.07 29.04
C SER A 843 6.57 14.82 28.26
N LEU A 844 5.28 14.46 28.24
CA LEU A 844 4.79 13.29 27.53
C LEU A 844 4.20 13.60 26.14
N TYR A 845 4.27 14.87 25.75
CA TYR A 845 3.59 15.38 24.56
C TYR A 845 4.52 15.45 23.36
N TYR A 846 3.95 15.20 22.18
CA TYR A 846 4.59 15.42 20.90
C TYR A 846 4.81 16.92 20.68
N HIS A 847 6.03 17.30 20.34
CA HIS A 847 6.39 18.67 19.98
C HIS A 847 7.20 18.64 18.69
N ASP A 848 6.67 19.20 17.62
CA ASP A 848 7.45 19.34 16.39
C ASP A 848 8.48 20.47 16.59
N SER A 849 9.68 20.12 17.06
CA SER A 849 10.72 21.11 17.37
C SER A 849 12.09 20.66 16.92
N HIS A 850 12.78 21.58 16.27
CA HIS A 850 14.11 21.41 15.69
C HIS A 850 15.21 22.02 16.59
N GLY A 851 14.92 22.25 17.88
CA GLY A 851 15.82 22.91 18.83
C GLY A 851 15.39 22.76 20.29
N TYR A 852 15.88 23.66 21.15
CA TYR A 852 15.44 23.72 22.56
C TYR A 852 14.00 24.18 22.65
N THR A 853 13.20 23.48 23.44
CA THR A 853 11.76 23.74 23.60
C THR A 853 11.42 24.40 24.93
N ASP A 854 12.26 24.21 25.95
CA ASP A 854 11.96 24.61 27.33
C ASP A 854 13.26 24.64 28.18
N PHE A 855 13.20 25.24 29.37
CA PHE A 855 14.32 25.34 30.31
C PHE A 855 13.84 25.39 31.78
N LEU A 856 14.72 24.97 32.69
CA LEU A 856 14.47 25.06 34.14
C LEU A 856 15.75 25.38 34.93
N PRO A 857 15.65 26.11 36.05
CA PRO A 857 16.79 26.40 36.92
C PRO A 857 17.26 25.13 37.64
N VAL A 858 18.57 24.87 37.62
CA VAL A 858 19.22 23.71 38.26
C VAL A 858 20.48 24.12 39.03
N THR A 859 20.95 23.23 39.91
CA THR A 859 22.23 23.37 40.61
C THR A 859 23.16 22.22 40.24
N LEU A 860 24.33 22.53 39.67
CA LEU A 860 25.42 21.57 39.51
C LEU A 860 26.25 21.51 40.79
N LYS A 861 26.49 20.30 41.31
CA LYS A 861 27.37 20.05 42.46
C LYS A 861 28.83 20.17 42.02
N GLN A 862 29.71 20.59 42.93
CA GLN A 862 31.15 20.47 42.72
C GLN A 862 31.52 18.98 42.58
N GLY A 863 32.31 18.63 41.55
CA GLY A 863 32.65 17.26 41.21
C GLY A 863 31.65 16.63 40.23
N ARG A 864 31.40 15.33 40.37
CA ARG A 864 30.58 14.54 39.44
C ARG A 864 29.09 14.85 39.60
N ASN A 865 28.42 15.10 38.48
CA ASN A 865 26.98 15.15 38.33
C ASN A 865 26.56 14.10 37.30
N VAL A 866 25.46 13.40 37.53
CA VAL A 866 24.95 12.39 36.60
C VAL A 866 23.66 12.88 35.98
N LEU A 867 23.63 12.87 34.65
CA LEU A 867 22.46 13.18 33.86
C LEU A 867 21.94 11.88 33.25
N LEU A 868 20.63 11.64 33.37
CA LEU A 868 19.91 10.56 32.69
C LEU A 868 18.77 11.18 31.90
N VAL A 869 18.56 10.67 30.69
CA VAL A 869 17.50 11.12 29.78
C VAL A 869 16.81 9.87 29.23
N ALA A 870 15.48 9.90 29.19
CA ALA A 870 14.68 8.92 28.48
C ALA A 870 13.93 9.64 27.35
N THR A 871 13.96 9.10 26.13
CA THR A 871 13.27 9.68 24.97
C THR A 871 12.65 8.62 24.08
N ARG A 872 11.47 8.94 23.54
CA ARG A 872 10.72 8.13 22.57
C ARG A 872 11.05 8.45 21.11
N ALA A 873 11.94 9.43 20.87
CA ALA A 873 11.95 10.14 19.61
C ALA A 873 12.98 9.67 18.59
N ILE A 874 12.50 9.82 17.37
CA ILE A 874 12.97 9.43 16.04
C ILE A 874 13.92 10.48 15.43
N TYR A 875 14.17 11.62 16.09
CA TYR A 875 14.83 12.75 15.43
C TYR A 875 15.79 13.51 16.36
N ASN A 876 15.31 14.29 17.33
CA ASN A 876 16.14 15.27 18.03
C ASN A 876 16.21 15.14 19.54
N ASN A 877 17.40 15.37 20.10
CA ASN A 877 17.63 15.55 21.53
C ASN A 877 18.68 16.67 21.73
N TYR A 878 18.25 17.81 22.28
CA TYR A 878 19.11 18.96 22.59
C TYR A 878 19.13 19.18 24.08
N LEU A 879 20.30 19.10 24.70
CA LEU A 879 20.48 19.28 26.14
C LEU A 879 21.68 20.17 26.36
N GLY A 880 21.53 21.26 27.10
CA GLY A 880 22.61 22.22 27.31
C GLY A 880 22.41 23.01 28.59
N PHE A 881 23.45 23.66 29.04
CA PHE A 881 23.38 24.60 30.16
C PHE A 881 23.55 26.03 29.65
N GLU A 882 23.05 27.00 30.43
CA GLU A 882 23.19 28.43 30.16
C GLU A 882 24.65 28.80 29.84
N GLU A 883 24.82 29.74 28.90
CA GLU A 883 26.14 30.24 28.51
C GLU A 883 26.94 30.69 29.74
N GLY A 884 28.19 30.24 29.84
CA GLY A 884 29.07 30.51 30.99
C GLY A 884 29.07 29.43 32.08
N THR A 885 28.26 28.38 31.95
CA THR A 885 28.30 27.24 32.89
C THR A 885 29.61 26.44 32.74
N GLU A 886 30.41 26.32 33.81
CA GLU A 886 31.69 25.60 33.78
C GLU A 886 31.51 24.09 34.06
N TYR A 887 31.74 23.26 33.05
CA TYR A 887 31.73 21.80 33.19
C TYR A 887 32.59 21.08 32.14
N THR A 888 32.90 19.81 32.40
CA THR A 888 33.49 18.86 31.44
C THR A 888 32.64 17.60 31.37
N VAL A 889 32.68 16.90 30.24
CA VAL A 889 31.86 15.72 29.97
C VAL A 889 32.76 14.50 29.80
N GLY A 890 32.46 13.40 30.47
CA GLY A 890 33.21 12.16 30.31
C GLY A 890 32.67 11.04 31.18
N ASN A 891 32.50 9.84 30.60
CA ASN A 891 32.14 8.65 31.37
C ASN A 891 33.42 7.91 31.77
N PRO A 892 33.64 7.63 33.07
CA PRO A 892 34.80 6.85 33.50
C PRO A 892 34.83 5.48 32.81
N GLY A 893 35.99 5.09 32.30
CA GLY A 893 36.16 3.86 31.54
C GLY A 893 37.54 3.25 31.68
N ILE A 894 37.74 2.15 30.95
CA ILE A 894 39.00 1.42 30.87
C ILE A 894 39.47 1.45 29.42
N ASN A 895 40.74 1.76 29.18
CA ASN A 895 41.34 1.66 27.86
C ASN A 895 42.32 0.49 27.78
N TYR A 896 42.30 -0.19 26.64
CA TYR A 896 43.19 -1.30 26.31
C TYR A 896 44.02 -0.88 25.10
N THR A 897 45.34 -0.83 25.24
CA THR A 897 46.24 -0.46 24.14
C THR A 897 47.26 -1.57 23.92
N PHE A 898 47.33 -2.08 22.70
CA PHE A 898 48.29 -3.11 22.32
C PHE A 898 49.55 -2.48 21.74
N SER A 899 50.72 -2.94 22.17
CA SER A 899 52.00 -2.49 21.60
C SER A 899 52.21 -2.97 20.15
N LYS A 900 51.38 -3.90 19.67
CA LYS A 900 51.47 -4.52 18.34
C LYS A 900 50.10 -5.00 17.86
N THR A 901 49.75 -4.66 16.61
CA THR A 901 48.56 -5.15 15.88
C THR A 901 48.85 -5.20 14.37
N PRO A 902 48.56 -6.29 13.63
CA PRO A 902 48.04 -7.57 14.12
C PRO A 902 49.08 -8.34 14.96
N ILE A 903 48.60 -9.28 15.78
CA ILE A 903 49.41 -10.17 16.61
C ILE A 903 49.50 -11.51 15.89
N HIS A 904 50.72 -11.99 15.62
CA HIS A 904 50.94 -13.30 15.00
C HIS A 904 51.44 -14.34 16.01
N ILE A 905 51.35 -15.62 15.65
CA ILE A 905 51.98 -16.71 16.41
C ILE A 905 53.47 -16.38 16.66
N ASP A 906 53.93 -16.65 17.88
CA ASP A 906 55.27 -16.36 18.43
C ASP A 906 55.56 -14.88 18.73
N ASP A 907 54.63 -13.97 18.42
CA ASP A 907 54.81 -12.57 18.82
C ASP A 907 54.80 -12.41 20.33
N THR A 908 55.65 -11.49 20.80
CA THR A 908 55.57 -10.96 22.15
C THR A 908 55.05 -9.54 22.08
N PHE A 909 53.99 -9.24 22.83
CA PHE A 909 53.33 -7.92 22.85
C PHE A 909 52.99 -7.49 24.28
N THR A 910 52.80 -6.20 24.48
CA THR A 910 52.33 -5.62 25.74
C THR A 910 50.90 -5.13 25.57
N LEU A 911 50.05 -5.46 26.52
CA LEU A 911 48.73 -4.87 26.71
C LEU A 911 48.80 -3.85 27.85
N ASP A 912 48.64 -2.58 27.50
CA ASP A 912 48.47 -1.49 28.45
C ASP A 912 46.99 -1.40 28.82
N ILE A 913 46.68 -1.63 30.10
CA ILE A 913 45.36 -1.46 30.68
C ILE A 913 45.39 -0.14 31.47
N GLY A 914 44.51 0.79 31.13
CA GLY A 914 44.50 2.12 31.73
C GLY A 914 43.12 2.64 32.09
N ALA A 915 43.11 3.76 32.79
CA ALA A 915 41.92 4.51 33.10
C ALA A 915 41.62 5.49 31.96
N LYS A 916 40.35 5.68 31.64
CA LYS A 916 39.86 6.65 30.65
C LYS A 916 38.84 7.56 31.30
N ASP A 917 39.02 8.88 31.16
CA ASP A 917 38.09 9.93 31.62
C ASP A 917 37.65 9.77 33.09
N VAL A 918 38.55 9.26 33.94
CA VAL A 918 38.31 9.10 35.38
C VAL A 918 38.56 10.43 36.09
N TYR A 919 37.83 10.69 37.16
CA TYR A 919 38.02 11.86 38.02
C TYR A 919 38.40 11.41 39.43
N ASP A 920 39.46 12.03 39.98
CA ASP A 920 39.91 11.80 41.36
C ASP A 920 40.26 10.33 41.70
N LEU A 921 40.75 9.55 40.73
CA LEU A 921 41.15 8.15 40.95
C LEU A 921 42.34 8.07 41.93
N ALA A 922 42.12 7.40 43.07
CA ALA A 922 43.13 7.22 44.11
C ALA A 922 43.64 5.78 44.20
N GLY A 923 42.87 4.78 43.74
CA GLY A 923 43.32 3.39 43.71
C GLY A 923 42.51 2.53 42.77
N TRP A 924 43.06 1.37 42.43
CA TRP A 924 42.40 0.35 41.62
C TRP A 924 42.81 -1.06 42.03
N GLN A 925 41.92 -2.03 41.79
CA GLN A 925 42.23 -3.47 41.84
C GLN A 925 41.48 -4.22 40.74
N PHE A 926 42.06 -5.32 40.26
CA PHE A 926 41.39 -6.33 39.43
C PHE A 926 42.29 -7.57 39.26
N ASP A 927 41.70 -8.67 38.82
CA ASP A 927 42.39 -9.86 38.32
C ASP A 927 42.25 -9.93 36.80
N ILE A 928 43.19 -10.56 36.09
CA ILE A 928 43.11 -10.77 34.64
C ILE A 928 42.91 -12.25 34.36
N THR A 929 41.96 -12.61 33.50
CA THR A 929 41.80 -13.98 32.96
C THR A 929 41.93 -13.99 31.44
N PHE A 930 42.62 -14.98 30.89
CA PHE A 930 42.89 -15.16 29.45
C PHE A 930 42.94 -16.66 29.09
N ASP A 931 42.83 -17.02 27.80
CA ASP A 931 42.98 -18.41 27.37
C ASP A 931 44.46 -18.85 27.37
N PRO A 932 44.88 -19.80 28.23
CA PRO A 932 46.27 -20.24 28.33
C PRO A 932 46.71 -21.14 27.15
N THR A 933 45.78 -21.59 26.30
CA THR A 933 46.10 -22.30 25.07
C THR A 933 46.61 -21.35 23.99
N ILE A 934 46.08 -20.13 23.94
CA ILE A 934 46.39 -19.09 22.94
C ILE A 934 47.48 -18.13 23.43
N LEU A 935 47.48 -17.74 24.71
CA LEU A 935 48.40 -16.75 25.27
C LEU A 935 49.23 -17.30 26.44
N GLU A 936 50.43 -16.76 26.61
CA GLU A 936 51.30 -16.94 27.77
C GLU A 936 51.62 -15.57 28.37
N ALA A 937 51.20 -15.30 29.61
CA ALA A 937 51.59 -14.11 30.34
C ALA A 937 53.05 -14.20 30.80
N ILE A 938 53.86 -13.19 30.47
CA ILE A 938 55.30 -13.14 30.75
C ILE A 938 55.60 -12.32 32.00
N SER A 939 55.06 -11.10 32.07
CA SER A 939 55.37 -10.16 33.14
C SER A 939 54.30 -9.08 33.26
N VAL A 940 54.14 -8.51 34.45
CA VAL A 940 53.30 -7.34 34.69
C VAL A 940 54.14 -6.22 35.30
N SER A 941 53.96 -5.01 34.81
CA SER A 941 54.60 -3.80 35.35
C SER A 941 53.59 -2.69 35.57
N GLU A 942 53.84 -1.86 36.58
CA GLU A 942 53.00 -0.73 36.91
C GLU A 942 53.05 0.35 35.82
N GLY A 943 51.89 0.91 35.49
CA GLY A 943 51.78 2.09 34.63
C GLY A 943 52.19 3.39 35.33
N ASN A 944 52.00 4.50 34.63
CA ASN A 944 52.42 5.83 35.10
C ASN A 944 51.26 6.73 35.53
N PHE A 945 50.00 6.35 35.33
CA PHE A 945 48.85 7.23 35.54
C PHE A 945 48.72 7.69 37.00
N LEU A 946 48.73 6.77 37.97
CA LEU A 946 48.69 7.13 39.40
C LEU A 946 49.97 7.83 39.92
N LYS A 947 51.06 7.78 39.14
CA LYS A 947 52.36 8.37 39.48
C LYS A 947 52.51 9.84 39.10
N ALA A 948 51.51 10.44 38.45
CA ALA A 948 51.56 11.78 37.85
C ALA A 948 52.07 12.92 38.77
N SER A 949 52.23 12.69 40.08
CA SER A 949 52.94 13.59 41.02
C SER A 949 53.17 13.00 42.43
N GLY A 950 53.14 11.67 42.61
CA GLY A 950 53.21 11.05 43.95
C GLY A 950 53.73 9.61 43.96
N THR A 951 53.87 9.03 45.16
CA THR A 951 54.26 7.63 45.36
C THR A 951 53.03 6.73 45.31
N THR A 952 53.17 5.56 44.71
CA THR A 952 52.15 4.52 44.64
C THR A 952 52.61 3.27 45.39
N LEU A 953 51.66 2.56 45.99
CA LEU A 953 51.84 1.19 46.46
C LEU A 953 51.27 0.27 45.37
N PHE A 954 52.15 -0.39 44.62
CA PHE A 954 51.76 -1.31 43.55
C PHE A 954 52.01 -2.77 43.92
N GLN A 955 51.04 -3.61 43.62
CA GLN A 955 51.13 -5.06 43.72
C GLN A 955 50.96 -5.66 42.33
N GLY A 956 52.03 -6.26 41.80
CA GLY A 956 52.08 -6.83 40.45
C GLY A 956 51.41 -8.21 40.28
N GLY A 957 50.68 -8.68 41.31
CA GLY A 957 49.95 -9.94 41.28
C GLY A 957 50.83 -11.20 41.12
N SER A 958 50.17 -12.34 40.93
CA SER A 958 50.80 -13.64 40.62
C SER A 958 50.28 -14.18 39.29
N ILE A 959 51.19 -14.55 38.38
CA ILE A 959 50.87 -15.12 37.06
C ILE A 959 50.76 -16.65 37.17
N ASP A 960 49.61 -17.19 36.74
CA ASP A 960 49.36 -18.62 36.55
C ASP A 960 48.98 -18.90 35.09
N ASN A 961 49.98 -19.30 34.30
CA ASN A 961 49.80 -19.68 32.89
C ASN A 961 49.13 -21.06 32.69
N VAL A 962 48.90 -21.84 33.75
CA VAL A 962 48.18 -23.12 33.64
C VAL A 962 46.69 -22.86 33.61
N THR A 963 46.21 -21.99 34.49
CA THR A 963 44.79 -21.61 34.57
C THR A 963 44.44 -20.36 33.75
N GLY A 964 45.45 -19.66 33.22
CA GLY A 964 45.27 -18.45 32.42
C GLY A 964 44.85 -17.24 33.27
N ARG A 965 45.44 -17.07 34.45
CA ARG A 965 45.04 -16.01 35.41
C ARG A 965 46.22 -15.19 35.92
N ILE A 966 46.00 -13.91 36.14
CA ILE A 966 46.87 -13.02 36.92
C ILE A 966 46.05 -12.48 38.08
N THR A 967 46.43 -12.85 39.30
CA THR A 967 45.62 -12.55 40.50
C THR A 967 46.29 -11.58 41.46
N GLY A 968 45.52 -10.69 42.08
CA GLY A 968 45.98 -9.72 43.07
C GLY A 968 46.69 -8.50 42.48
N LEU A 969 46.26 -8.02 41.29
CA LEU A 969 46.75 -6.74 40.77
C LEU A 969 46.04 -5.60 41.48
N SER A 970 46.82 -4.68 42.03
CA SER A 970 46.28 -3.47 42.63
C SER A 970 47.31 -2.35 42.65
N ALA A 971 46.84 -1.12 42.68
CA ALA A 971 47.66 0.00 43.07
C ALA A 971 46.85 1.03 43.87
N ALA A 972 47.47 1.61 44.88
CA ALA A 972 46.92 2.73 45.64
C ALA A 972 47.90 3.90 45.61
N ARG A 973 47.38 5.10 45.39
CA ARG A 973 48.14 6.35 45.46
C ARG A 973 48.29 6.78 46.91
N LEU A 974 49.51 7.13 47.33
CA LEU A 974 49.82 7.64 48.66
C LEU A 974 49.81 9.18 48.63
N SER A 975 48.62 9.77 48.46
CA SER A 975 48.41 11.23 48.34
C SER A 975 47.08 11.63 48.99
N THR A 976 46.86 12.92 49.22
CA THR A 976 45.57 13.49 49.66
C THR A 976 44.66 13.89 48.49
N GLN A 977 45.07 13.62 47.25
CA GLN A 977 44.32 13.92 46.03
C GLN A 977 44.41 12.72 45.07
N GLY A 978 43.32 12.40 44.38
CA GLY A 978 43.31 11.46 43.27
C GLY A 978 43.85 12.05 41.97
N VAL A 979 43.90 11.25 40.92
CA VAL A 979 44.32 11.63 39.56
C VAL A 979 43.09 11.70 38.66
N THR A 980 42.96 12.80 37.92
CA THR A 980 41.92 12.99 36.91
C THR A 980 42.54 12.89 35.52
N GLY A 981 41.88 12.19 34.60
CA GLY A 981 42.26 12.11 33.19
C GLY A 981 42.31 10.67 32.65
N THR A 982 43.10 10.48 31.60
CA THR A 982 43.28 9.19 30.90
C THR A 982 44.74 8.76 30.95
N GLY A 983 45.03 7.49 31.21
CA GLY A 983 46.38 6.95 31.13
C GLY A 983 46.55 5.52 31.66
N THR A 984 47.72 4.93 31.42
CA THR A 984 48.03 3.53 31.74
C THR A 984 48.15 3.28 33.24
N LEU A 985 47.39 2.29 33.74
CA LEU A 985 47.41 1.82 35.13
C LEU A 985 48.40 0.67 35.29
N VAL A 986 48.39 -0.27 34.35
CA VAL A 986 49.22 -1.48 34.38
C VAL A 986 49.55 -1.93 32.95
N GLN A 987 50.72 -2.53 32.77
CA GLN A 987 51.18 -3.11 31.51
C GLN A 987 51.40 -4.61 31.71
N ALA A 988 50.66 -5.44 30.96
CA ALA A 988 50.78 -6.88 30.98
C ALA A 988 51.42 -7.38 29.67
N LYS A 989 52.55 -8.08 29.76
CA LYS A 989 53.28 -8.59 28.60
C LYS A 989 52.90 -10.03 28.34
N PHE A 990 52.55 -10.36 27.10
CA PHE A 990 52.12 -11.69 26.66
C PHE A 990 52.97 -12.20 25.49
N ARG A 991 53.03 -13.53 25.33
CA ARG A 991 53.45 -14.22 24.12
C ARG A 991 52.28 -14.97 23.52
N ALA A 992 52.11 -14.86 22.19
CA ALA A 992 51.12 -15.60 21.43
C ALA A 992 51.62 -17.03 21.12
N LYS A 993 50.89 -18.06 21.56
CA LYS A 993 51.26 -19.48 21.44
C LYS A 993 50.63 -20.19 20.24
N SER A 994 49.41 -19.81 19.87
CA SER A 994 48.67 -20.42 18.76
C SER A 994 47.72 -19.42 18.14
N ALA A 995 47.35 -19.63 16.86
CA ALA A 995 46.31 -18.82 16.23
C ALA A 995 44.93 -19.12 16.83
N GLY A 996 44.10 -18.09 16.92
CA GLY A 996 42.77 -18.16 17.52
C GLY A 996 42.32 -16.80 18.07
N GLU A 997 41.06 -16.74 18.49
CA GLU A 997 40.47 -15.58 19.17
C GLU A 997 40.32 -15.92 20.65
N THR A 998 40.72 -15.01 21.53
CA THR A 998 40.55 -15.14 22.99
C THR A 998 40.05 -13.82 23.58
N GLU A 999 39.18 -13.93 24.57
CA GLU A 999 38.79 -12.79 25.39
C GLU A 999 39.70 -12.67 26.62
N LEU A 1000 40.11 -11.45 26.96
CA LEU A 1000 40.74 -11.13 28.23
C LEU A 1000 39.71 -10.41 29.09
N VAL A 1001 39.45 -10.93 30.29
CA VAL A 1001 38.43 -10.41 31.22
C VAL A 1001 39.08 -9.94 32.52
N LEU A 1002 38.67 -8.78 33.00
CA LEU A 1002 39.00 -8.22 34.29
C LEU A 1002 37.96 -8.68 35.31
N GLN A 1003 38.40 -9.39 36.35
CA GLN A 1003 37.55 -9.85 37.45
C GLN A 1003 37.88 -9.07 38.73
N ASN A 1004 36.98 -9.06 39.72
CA ASN A 1004 37.19 -8.35 40.99
C ASN A 1004 37.59 -6.87 40.82
N PHE A 1005 37.00 -6.22 39.81
CA PHE A 1005 37.36 -4.87 39.41
C PHE A 1005 36.81 -3.82 40.37
N GLU A 1006 37.69 -2.94 40.86
CA GLU A 1006 37.29 -1.73 41.58
C GLU A 1006 38.20 -0.56 41.20
N PHE A 1007 37.61 0.59 40.90
CA PHE A 1007 38.27 1.89 40.93
C PHE A 1007 37.74 2.67 42.14
N GLY A 1008 38.62 3.35 42.88
CA GLY A 1008 38.25 4.11 44.07
C GLY A 1008 38.74 5.55 44.00
N ALA A 1009 37.85 6.49 44.31
CA ALA A 1009 38.19 7.90 44.50
C ALA A 1009 38.95 8.12 45.83
N ILE A 1010 39.51 9.32 46.04
CA ILE A 1010 40.24 9.62 47.29
C ILE A 1010 39.36 9.55 48.55
N THR A 1011 38.06 9.73 48.36
CA THR A 1011 37.02 9.63 49.39
C THR A 1011 36.66 8.18 49.73
N GLY A 1012 37.17 7.21 48.98
CA GLY A 1012 36.80 5.79 49.10
C GLY A 1012 35.53 5.42 48.35
N THR A 1013 34.92 6.34 47.60
CA THR A 1013 33.75 6.02 46.76
C THR A 1013 34.18 5.27 45.50
N ALA A 1014 33.45 4.21 45.15
CA ALA A 1014 33.69 3.47 43.92
C ALA A 1014 33.45 4.34 42.68
N ILE A 1015 34.31 4.20 41.68
CA ILE A 1015 34.18 4.83 40.36
C ILE A 1015 33.77 3.73 39.37
N PRO A 1016 32.52 3.71 38.90
CA PRO A 1016 32.08 2.73 37.91
C PRO A 1016 32.82 2.98 36.59
N ALA A 1017 33.50 1.96 36.06
CA ALA A 1017 34.25 2.04 34.81
C ALA A 1017 34.22 0.69 34.08
N GLY A 1018 34.19 0.71 32.75
CA GLY A 1018 34.19 -0.47 31.87
C GLY A 1018 34.69 -0.12 30.47
N PRO A 1019 34.62 -1.04 29.49
CA PRO A 1019 34.24 -2.44 29.64
C PRO A 1019 35.35 -3.26 30.34
N HIS A 1020 34.95 -4.29 31.09
CA HIS A 1020 35.87 -5.18 31.83
C HIS A 1020 36.50 -6.25 30.95
N GLN A 1021 36.32 -6.22 29.64
CA GLN A 1021 36.86 -7.24 28.74
C GLN A 1021 37.36 -6.65 27.43
N VAL A 1022 38.31 -7.35 26.80
CA VAL A 1022 38.86 -7.02 25.49
C VAL A 1022 39.12 -8.28 24.68
N GLN A 1023 38.74 -8.27 23.40
CA GLN A 1023 39.02 -9.36 22.47
C GLN A 1023 40.45 -9.27 21.92
N ILE A 1024 41.13 -10.41 21.82
CA ILE A 1024 42.49 -10.55 21.30
C ILE A 1024 42.48 -11.60 20.20
N VAL A 1025 42.90 -11.22 19.00
CA VAL A 1025 43.00 -12.11 17.83
C VAL A 1025 44.47 -12.39 17.52
N VAL A 1026 44.82 -13.68 17.44
CA VAL A 1026 46.15 -14.15 17.03
C VAL A 1026 46.08 -14.81 15.66
N GLU A 1027 46.81 -14.27 14.68
CA GLU A 1027 46.78 -14.72 13.29
C GLU A 1027 47.92 -15.71 12.94
N GLY A 1028 47.63 -16.64 12.01
CA GLY A 1028 48.64 -17.50 11.37
C GLY A 1028 49.47 -16.75 10.31
N ARG A 1029 50.71 -17.20 10.05
CA ARG A 1029 51.63 -16.52 9.11
C ARG A 1029 51.24 -16.81 7.64
N LEU A 1030 50.92 -15.78 6.85
CA LEU A 1030 50.47 -15.86 5.45
C LEU A 1030 51.61 -16.18 4.45
N ALA A 1031 51.28 -16.83 3.33
CA ALA A 1031 52.19 -17.10 2.22
C ALA A 1031 52.28 -15.90 1.24
N THR A 1032 53.48 -15.56 0.77
CA THR A 1032 53.69 -14.46 -0.19
C THR A 1032 52.97 -14.73 -1.52
N GLY A 1033 52.05 -13.84 -1.91
CA GLY A 1033 51.31 -13.91 -3.19
C GLY A 1033 49.83 -14.30 -3.07
N ASP A 1034 49.34 -14.64 -1.88
CA ASP A 1034 47.92 -14.92 -1.60
C ASP A 1034 47.19 -13.60 -1.27
N VAL A 1035 46.68 -12.94 -2.32
CA VAL A 1035 46.14 -11.57 -2.20
C VAL A 1035 44.67 -11.57 -1.80
N ASN A 1036 43.95 -12.66 -2.08
CA ASN A 1036 42.57 -12.86 -1.63
C ASN A 1036 42.48 -13.51 -0.23
N ARG A 1037 43.62 -13.93 0.34
CA ARG A 1037 43.77 -14.53 1.67
C ARG A 1037 43.00 -15.85 1.80
N ASP A 1038 42.85 -16.60 0.71
CA ASP A 1038 42.17 -17.89 0.69
C ASP A 1038 43.07 -19.07 1.10
N GLY A 1039 44.33 -18.79 1.42
CA GLY A 1039 45.35 -19.75 1.82
C GLY A 1039 46.06 -20.42 0.65
N ARG A 1040 45.78 -20.02 -0.60
CA ARG A 1040 46.37 -20.56 -1.83
C ARG A 1040 46.81 -19.41 -2.74
N VAL A 1041 47.94 -19.60 -3.42
CA VAL A 1041 48.32 -18.70 -4.53
C VAL A 1041 47.88 -19.33 -5.84
N SER A 1042 46.81 -18.80 -6.42
CA SER A 1042 46.09 -19.35 -7.57
C SER A 1042 46.02 -18.36 -8.75
N ILE A 1043 45.36 -18.76 -9.84
CA ILE A 1043 45.11 -17.84 -10.97
C ILE A 1043 44.16 -16.69 -10.58
N LEU A 1044 43.33 -16.87 -9.55
CA LEU A 1044 42.44 -15.82 -9.06
C LEU A 1044 43.23 -14.67 -8.43
N ASP A 1045 44.32 -14.97 -7.74
CA ASP A 1045 45.24 -13.99 -7.16
C ASP A 1045 45.92 -13.15 -8.24
N LEU A 1046 46.36 -13.80 -9.33
CA LEU A 1046 46.91 -13.10 -10.49
C LEU A 1046 45.88 -12.18 -11.16
N ILE A 1047 44.60 -12.60 -11.23
CA ILE A 1047 43.53 -11.78 -11.80
C ILE A 1047 43.27 -10.54 -10.94
N LEU A 1048 43.29 -10.69 -9.62
CA LEU A 1048 43.08 -9.57 -8.69
C LEU A 1048 44.19 -8.52 -8.80
N ILE A 1049 45.45 -8.94 -8.93
CA ILE A 1049 46.57 -8.02 -9.18
C ILE A 1049 46.47 -7.40 -10.58
N ALA A 1050 46.15 -8.21 -11.61
CA ALA A 1050 46.06 -7.74 -12.99
C ALA A 1050 45.01 -6.63 -13.21
N ARG A 1051 43.90 -6.66 -12.46
CA ARG A 1051 42.85 -5.64 -12.52
C ARG A 1051 43.32 -4.26 -12.05
N GLU A 1052 44.31 -4.24 -11.18
CA GLU A 1052 44.79 -3.01 -10.54
C GLU A 1052 46.09 -2.49 -11.19
N LEU A 1053 46.59 -3.14 -12.26
CA LEU A 1053 47.81 -2.72 -12.97
C LEU A 1053 47.78 -1.25 -13.39
N GLY A 1054 48.85 -0.53 -13.07
CA GLY A 1054 49.05 0.89 -13.35
C GLY A 1054 48.43 1.84 -12.33
N LYS A 1055 47.75 1.33 -11.29
CA LYS A 1055 47.17 2.16 -10.23
C LYS A 1055 48.16 2.37 -9.09
N ARG A 1056 48.12 3.57 -8.50
CA ARG A 1056 48.78 3.85 -7.22
C ARG A 1056 47.89 3.38 -6.09
N VAL A 1057 48.47 2.63 -5.16
CA VAL A 1057 47.77 2.06 -4.01
C VAL A 1057 48.54 2.35 -2.71
N PRO A 1058 47.89 2.37 -1.55
CA PRO A 1058 48.57 2.50 -0.27
C PRO A 1058 49.65 1.42 -0.09
N ALA A 1059 50.78 1.74 0.53
CA ALA A 1059 51.94 0.82 0.67
C ALA A 1059 51.66 -0.47 1.48
N ASN A 1060 50.46 -0.61 2.06
CA ASN A 1060 49.98 -1.81 2.74
C ASN A 1060 48.92 -2.59 1.93
N SER A 1061 48.69 -2.20 0.67
CA SER A 1061 47.71 -2.85 -0.19
C SER A 1061 48.13 -4.31 -0.48
N PRO A 1062 47.20 -5.28 -0.41
CA PRO A 1062 47.53 -6.69 -0.62
C PRO A 1062 47.95 -7.02 -2.06
N VAL A 1063 47.62 -6.16 -3.03
CA VAL A 1063 47.98 -6.32 -4.45
C VAL A 1063 49.29 -5.64 -4.84
N ASP A 1064 49.89 -4.84 -3.95
CA ASP A 1064 51.22 -4.24 -4.11
C ASP A 1064 52.22 -5.04 -3.24
N LEU A 1065 52.79 -6.07 -3.88
CA LEU A 1065 53.60 -7.07 -3.19
C LEU A 1065 55.02 -6.59 -2.94
N ASN A 1066 55.52 -5.66 -3.76
CA ASN A 1066 56.84 -5.06 -3.58
C ASN A 1066 56.81 -3.79 -2.70
N ARG A 1067 55.61 -3.25 -2.42
CA ARG A 1067 55.31 -2.07 -1.59
C ARG A 1067 55.92 -0.76 -2.11
N ASP A 1068 56.07 -0.63 -3.41
CA ASP A 1068 56.54 0.60 -4.05
C ASP A 1068 55.42 1.64 -4.25
N GLY A 1069 54.17 1.29 -3.90
CA GLY A 1069 52.99 2.12 -3.99
C GLY A 1069 52.33 2.11 -5.36
N VAL A 1070 52.78 1.25 -6.29
CA VAL A 1070 52.25 1.11 -7.65
C VAL A 1070 52.05 -0.36 -7.97
N VAL A 1071 50.83 -0.76 -8.33
CA VAL A 1071 50.59 -2.13 -8.80
C VAL A 1071 51.13 -2.25 -10.23
N SER A 1072 52.21 -2.99 -10.39
CA SER A 1072 52.95 -3.13 -11.64
C SER A 1072 53.01 -4.59 -12.10
N ILE A 1073 53.60 -4.82 -13.29
CA ILE A 1073 53.83 -6.19 -13.75
C ILE A 1073 54.79 -6.94 -12.80
N LEU A 1074 55.62 -6.22 -12.02
CA LEU A 1074 56.52 -6.81 -11.03
C LEU A 1074 55.73 -7.48 -9.89
N ASP A 1075 54.63 -6.87 -9.43
CA ASP A 1075 53.75 -7.44 -8.39
C ASP A 1075 53.06 -8.71 -8.89
N LEU A 1076 52.59 -8.69 -10.14
CA LEU A 1076 51.99 -9.85 -10.77
C LEU A 1076 53.00 -11.01 -10.90
N ILE A 1077 54.26 -10.70 -11.22
CA ILE A 1077 55.34 -11.71 -11.29
C ILE A 1077 55.71 -12.24 -9.90
N LEU A 1078 55.72 -11.39 -8.87
CA LEU A 1078 55.94 -11.80 -7.48
C LEU A 1078 54.83 -12.74 -6.97
N ALA A 1079 53.58 -12.50 -7.33
CA ALA A 1079 52.50 -13.46 -7.07
C ALA A 1079 52.66 -14.75 -7.89
N ALA A 1080 53.03 -14.64 -9.17
CA ALA A 1080 53.20 -15.80 -10.05
C ALA A 1080 54.36 -16.72 -9.62
N GLN A 1081 55.30 -16.23 -8.82
CA GLN A 1081 56.31 -17.06 -8.16
C GLN A 1081 55.66 -18.12 -7.23
N GLY A 1082 54.59 -17.73 -6.52
CA GLY A 1082 53.91 -18.57 -5.55
C GLY A 1082 52.89 -19.54 -6.15
N LEU A 1083 52.61 -19.49 -7.46
CA LEU A 1083 51.54 -20.26 -8.10
C LEU A 1083 51.64 -21.77 -7.79
N GLY A 1084 50.65 -22.29 -7.05
CA GLY A 1084 50.61 -23.70 -6.62
C GLY A 1084 51.17 -24.00 -5.22
N ASN A 1085 51.68 -23.00 -4.47
CA ASN A 1085 52.04 -23.17 -3.06
C ASN A 1085 50.78 -23.22 -2.17
N THR A 1086 50.76 -24.14 -1.21
CA THR A 1086 49.70 -24.28 -0.20
C THR A 1086 50.36 -24.36 1.19
N THR A 1087 49.82 -23.65 2.18
CA THR A 1087 50.34 -23.68 3.57
C THR A 1087 49.30 -24.10 4.62
N ALA A 1088 48.09 -24.50 4.23
CA ALA A 1088 47.07 -24.97 5.17
C ALA A 1088 46.22 -26.15 4.65
N ALA A 1089 45.74 -26.97 5.58
CA ALA A 1089 44.82 -28.09 5.38
C ALA A 1089 43.44 -27.60 4.85
N PRO A 1090 42.64 -28.46 4.18
CA PRO A 1090 41.56 -28.00 3.30
C PRO A 1090 40.35 -27.47 4.09
N SER A 1091 40.06 -26.17 3.94
CA SER A 1091 38.73 -25.60 4.13
C SER A 1091 38.03 -25.44 2.77
N THR A 1092 36.72 -25.62 2.77
CA THR A 1092 35.81 -25.60 1.60
C THR A 1092 35.81 -24.24 0.88
N PRO A 1093 35.85 -24.20 -0.47
CA PRO A 1093 35.79 -22.92 -1.18
C PRO A 1093 34.37 -22.35 -1.11
N LEU A 1094 34.23 -21.12 -0.61
CA LEU A 1094 33.08 -20.27 -0.90
C LEU A 1094 33.17 -19.87 -2.38
N LEU A 1095 32.33 -20.46 -3.22
CA LEU A 1095 31.94 -19.85 -4.49
C LEU A 1095 30.87 -18.81 -4.19
N ALA A 1096 31.27 -17.54 -4.12
CA ALA A 1096 30.33 -16.43 -4.20
C ALA A 1096 29.93 -16.25 -5.68
N GLU A 1097 28.70 -16.66 -6.01
CA GLU A 1097 28.00 -16.18 -7.19
C GLU A 1097 27.61 -14.72 -6.98
N GLY A 1098 27.78 -13.90 -8.03
CA GLY A 1098 27.11 -12.61 -8.14
C GLY A 1098 28.02 -11.39 -8.02
N GLN A 1099 28.63 -11.00 -9.14
CA GLN A 1099 28.64 -9.62 -9.71
C GLN A 1099 29.82 -9.45 -10.69
N GLY A 1100 29.50 -9.13 -11.95
CA GLY A 1100 30.45 -8.65 -12.95
C GLY A 1100 31.23 -9.74 -13.69
N GLY A 1101 31.06 -9.80 -15.01
CA GLY A 1101 31.73 -10.76 -15.89
C GLY A 1101 33.23 -10.90 -15.60
N VAL A 1102 33.64 -12.08 -15.14
CA VAL A 1102 35.06 -12.46 -15.09
C VAL A 1102 35.52 -12.62 -16.53
N ALA A 1103 36.30 -11.66 -17.04
CA ALA A 1103 37.01 -11.84 -18.30
C ALA A 1103 37.91 -13.08 -18.16
N SER A 1104 37.63 -14.11 -18.96
CA SER A 1104 38.48 -15.30 -19.01
C SER A 1104 39.88 -14.89 -19.49
N VAL A 1105 40.91 -15.09 -18.68
CA VAL A 1105 42.31 -14.91 -19.11
C VAL A 1105 42.59 -15.91 -20.23
N ASP A 1106 42.87 -15.42 -21.43
CA ASP A 1106 43.20 -16.24 -22.59
C ASP A 1106 44.71 -16.29 -22.85
N ALA A 1107 45.12 -17.16 -23.78
CA ALA A 1107 46.54 -17.34 -24.13
C ALA A 1107 47.19 -16.02 -24.57
N GLY A 1108 46.46 -15.16 -25.31
CA GLY A 1108 46.97 -13.86 -25.76
C GLY A 1108 47.24 -12.88 -24.61
N THR A 1109 46.41 -12.94 -23.55
CA THR A 1109 46.59 -12.11 -22.36
C THR A 1109 47.86 -12.52 -21.59
N ILE A 1110 48.09 -13.81 -21.41
CA ILE A 1110 49.30 -14.32 -20.73
C ILE A 1110 50.55 -14.09 -21.57
N GLU A 1111 50.46 -14.19 -22.90
CA GLU A 1111 51.55 -13.81 -23.82
C GLU A 1111 51.93 -12.34 -23.67
N ALA A 1112 50.94 -11.44 -23.55
CA ALA A 1112 51.18 -10.02 -23.32
C ALA A 1112 51.86 -9.76 -21.97
N TRP A 1113 51.43 -10.43 -20.88
CA TRP A 1113 52.09 -10.33 -19.58
C TRP A 1113 53.53 -10.84 -19.61
N ILE A 1114 53.79 -11.96 -20.29
CA ILE A 1114 55.16 -12.48 -20.47
C ILE A 1114 56.01 -11.53 -21.32
N ALA A 1115 55.45 -10.95 -22.37
CA ALA A 1115 56.15 -10.00 -23.24
C ALA A 1115 56.51 -8.72 -22.48
N GLN A 1116 55.59 -8.20 -21.67
CA GLN A 1116 55.83 -7.02 -20.84
C GLN A 1116 56.82 -7.31 -19.71
N ALA A 1117 56.68 -8.45 -19.01
CA ALA A 1117 57.63 -8.87 -17.98
C ALA A 1117 59.06 -9.04 -18.53
N ARG A 1118 59.23 -9.48 -19.79
CA ARG A 1118 60.55 -9.57 -20.43
C ARG A 1118 61.20 -8.22 -20.72
N LEU A 1119 60.42 -7.15 -20.84
CA LEU A 1119 60.94 -5.78 -21.02
C LEU A 1119 61.41 -5.18 -19.70
N GLU A 1120 60.84 -5.66 -18.58
CA GLU A 1120 61.05 -5.15 -17.22
C GLU A 1120 61.87 -6.13 -16.34
N ASP A 1121 62.56 -7.09 -16.95
CA ASP A 1121 63.30 -8.17 -16.26
C ASP A 1121 64.39 -7.64 -15.32
N ASP A 1122 64.18 -7.83 -14.02
CA ASP A 1122 65.11 -7.43 -12.96
C ASP A 1122 66.28 -8.43 -12.77
N GLY A 1123 66.26 -9.55 -13.49
CA GLY A 1123 67.28 -10.59 -13.49
C GLY A 1123 67.25 -11.53 -12.29
N SER A 1124 66.34 -11.33 -11.33
CA SER A 1124 66.25 -12.11 -10.10
C SER A 1124 65.76 -13.54 -10.34
N LEU A 1125 66.13 -14.46 -9.45
CA LEU A 1125 65.72 -15.87 -9.55
C LEU A 1125 64.20 -16.01 -9.41
N ALA A 1126 63.60 -15.17 -8.56
CA ALA A 1126 62.15 -15.07 -8.34
C ALA A 1126 61.43 -14.65 -9.62
N PHE A 1127 61.93 -13.60 -10.29
CA PHE A 1127 61.35 -13.07 -11.51
C PHE A 1127 61.40 -14.07 -12.67
N LYS A 1128 62.54 -14.75 -12.85
CA LYS A 1128 62.71 -15.84 -13.83
C LYS A 1128 61.77 -17.01 -13.56
N GLN A 1129 61.52 -17.34 -12.29
CA GLN A 1129 60.61 -18.41 -11.90
C GLN A 1129 59.15 -18.02 -12.13
N GLY A 1130 58.76 -16.78 -11.84
CA GLY A 1130 57.42 -16.25 -12.14
C GLY A 1130 57.12 -16.26 -13.64
N ILE A 1131 58.07 -15.84 -14.48
CA ILE A 1131 57.94 -15.94 -15.95
C ILE A 1131 57.79 -17.40 -16.39
N LYS A 1132 58.56 -18.33 -15.82
CA LYS A 1132 58.47 -19.76 -16.15
C LYS A 1132 57.10 -20.36 -15.77
N ASN A 1133 56.54 -19.96 -14.64
CA ASN A 1133 55.22 -20.41 -14.20
C ASN A 1133 54.11 -19.87 -15.13
N LEU A 1134 54.20 -18.61 -15.55
CA LEU A 1134 53.28 -18.05 -16.56
C LEU A 1134 53.41 -18.74 -17.92
N GLN A 1135 54.63 -19.11 -18.34
CA GLN A 1135 54.85 -19.89 -19.57
C GLN A 1135 54.22 -21.30 -19.51
N ASN A 1136 54.31 -21.96 -18.35
CA ASN A 1136 53.67 -23.26 -18.15
C ASN A 1136 52.14 -23.14 -18.16
N LEU A 1137 51.59 -22.07 -17.57
CA LEU A 1137 50.16 -21.77 -17.61
C LEU A 1137 49.68 -21.50 -19.04
N LEU A 1138 50.43 -20.71 -19.82
CA LEU A 1138 50.17 -20.46 -21.24
C LEU A 1138 50.13 -21.77 -22.06
N ALA A 1139 51.12 -22.66 -21.83
CA ALA A 1139 51.19 -23.96 -22.50
C ALA A 1139 50.00 -24.88 -22.19
N SER A 1140 49.33 -24.68 -21.05
CA SER A 1140 48.13 -25.45 -20.66
C SER A 1140 46.83 -24.97 -21.34
N LEU A 1141 46.81 -23.76 -21.90
CA LEU A 1141 45.62 -23.10 -22.46
C LEU A 1141 45.49 -23.23 -23.98
N ILE A 1142 46.53 -23.69 -24.69
CA ILE A 1142 46.49 -23.93 -26.14
C ILE A 1142 45.95 -25.35 -26.41
N PRO A 1143 44.84 -25.51 -27.15
CA PRO A 1143 44.29 -26.82 -27.46
C PRO A 1143 45.23 -27.60 -28.37
N LYS A 1144 45.42 -28.90 -28.10
CA LYS A 1144 46.39 -29.74 -28.83
C LYS A 1144 45.95 -30.15 -30.23
N GLU A 1145 44.65 -30.04 -30.54
CA GLU A 1145 44.08 -30.43 -31.83
C GLU A 1145 43.12 -29.35 -32.36
N THR A 1146 43.15 -29.11 -33.66
CA THR A 1146 42.15 -28.30 -34.36
C THR A 1146 40.86 -29.11 -34.49
N ALA A 1147 39.72 -28.55 -34.09
CA ALA A 1147 38.45 -29.27 -34.13
C ALA A 1147 37.25 -28.34 -34.36
N LEU A 1148 36.27 -28.83 -35.12
CA LEU A 1148 34.95 -28.23 -35.28
C LEU A 1148 33.96 -28.86 -34.28
N HIS A 1149 33.24 -28.03 -33.54
CA HIS A 1149 32.27 -28.46 -32.52
C HIS A 1149 30.83 -28.34 -33.02
N ARG A 1150 29.90 -28.92 -32.25
CA ARG A 1150 28.45 -28.84 -32.58
C ARG A 1150 27.96 -27.41 -32.35
N ASN A 1151 27.14 -26.91 -33.27
CA ASN A 1151 26.50 -25.61 -33.15
C ASN A 1151 25.48 -25.58 -31.99
N TYR A 1152 25.24 -24.40 -31.44
CA TYR A 1152 24.28 -24.17 -30.36
C TYR A 1152 23.56 -22.82 -30.57
N PRO A 1153 22.22 -22.77 -30.48
CA PRO A 1153 21.30 -23.91 -30.33
C PRO A 1153 21.26 -24.85 -31.57
N ASN A 1154 20.84 -26.11 -31.41
CA ASN A 1154 20.59 -27.06 -32.51
C ASN A 1154 19.53 -28.10 -32.10
N PRO A 1155 18.34 -28.13 -32.73
CA PRO A 1155 17.90 -27.26 -33.82
C PRO A 1155 17.79 -25.79 -33.39
N PHE A 1156 17.82 -24.85 -34.34
CA PHE A 1156 17.73 -23.41 -34.06
C PHE A 1156 16.73 -22.66 -34.95
N ASN A 1157 16.30 -21.50 -34.47
CA ASN A 1157 15.39 -20.57 -35.13
C ASN A 1157 15.64 -19.12 -34.64
N PRO A 1158 16.00 -18.14 -35.49
CA PRO A 1158 16.61 -18.25 -36.81
C PRO A 1158 18.16 -18.33 -36.76
N GLU A 1159 18.79 -18.17 -35.58
CA GLU A 1159 20.24 -17.98 -35.43
C GLU A 1159 20.96 -19.08 -34.61
N THR A 1160 22.25 -19.29 -34.88
CA THR A 1160 23.11 -20.24 -34.15
C THR A 1160 24.57 -19.78 -34.10
N TRP A 1161 25.29 -20.26 -33.09
CA TRP A 1161 26.75 -20.16 -33.00
C TRP A 1161 27.41 -21.51 -33.29
N ILE A 1162 28.52 -21.50 -34.03
CA ILE A 1162 29.25 -22.68 -34.47
C ILE A 1162 30.67 -22.62 -33.86
N PRO A 1163 30.89 -23.31 -32.73
CA PRO A 1163 32.16 -23.27 -32.01
C PRO A 1163 33.24 -24.11 -32.69
N TYR A 1164 34.49 -23.66 -32.57
CA TYR A 1164 35.68 -24.38 -33.07
C TYR A 1164 36.89 -24.15 -32.16
N GLN A 1165 37.99 -24.85 -32.43
CA GLN A 1165 39.28 -24.62 -31.78
C GLN A 1165 40.40 -24.85 -32.78
N LEU A 1166 41.51 -24.15 -32.61
CA LEU A 1166 42.69 -24.22 -33.48
C LEU A 1166 43.92 -24.62 -32.64
N ALA A 1167 44.62 -25.69 -33.04
CA ALA A 1167 45.90 -26.06 -32.42
C ALA A 1167 47.08 -25.20 -32.92
N ALA A 1168 46.94 -24.60 -34.09
CA ALA A 1168 47.91 -23.69 -34.69
C ALA A 1168 47.18 -22.57 -35.45
N PRO A 1169 47.79 -21.38 -35.61
CA PRO A 1169 47.20 -20.31 -36.40
C PRO A 1169 46.93 -20.75 -37.85
N ALA A 1170 45.77 -20.40 -38.39
CA ALA A 1170 45.35 -20.82 -39.73
C ALA A 1170 44.36 -19.82 -40.35
N GLU A 1171 44.28 -19.80 -41.69
CA GLU A 1171 43.18 -19.15 -42.41
C GLU A 1171 41.90 -19.97 -42.26
N VAL A 1172 40.83 -19.34 -41.73
CA VAL A 1172 39.60 -20.03 -41.37
C VAL A 1172 38.41 -19.54 -42.21
N GLY A 1173 37.67 -20.49 -42.75
CA GLY A 1173 36.39 -20.26 -43.43
C GLY A 1173 35.35 -21.28 -43.01
N LEU A 1174 34.09 -20.89 -43.04
CA LEU A 1174 32.95 -21.77 -42.78
C LEU A 1174 31.98 -21.74 -43.96
N THR A 1175 31.69 -22.89 -44.55
CA THR A 1175 30.77 -23.02 -45.68
C THR A 1175 29.57 -23.86 -45.28
N ILE A 1176 28.36 -23.43 -45.63
CA ILE A 1176 27.09 -24.07 -45.31
C ILE A 1176 26.43 -24.54 -46.60
N TYR A 1177 25.95 -25.78 -46.59
CA TYR A 1177 25.34 -26.48 -47.72
C TYR A 1177 23.95 -27.02 -47.37
N ASP A 1178 23.08 -27.11 -48.38
CA ASP A 1178 21.81 -27.83 -48.28
C ASP A 1178 22.02 -29.37 -48.37
N MET A 1179 20.94 -30.13 -48.22
CA MET A 1179 20.99 -31.60 -48.24
C MET A 1179 21.42 -32.21 -49.58
N ASN A 1180 21.39 -31.45 -50.67
CA ASN A 1180 21.83 -31.86 -52.00
C ASN A 1180 23.27 -31.41 -52.30
N GLY A 1181 23.95 -30.77 -51.34
CA GLY A 1181 25.31 -30.22 -51.49
C GLY A 1181 25.34 -28.85 -52.17
N GLY A 1182 24.19 -28.20 -52.38
CA GLY A 1182 24.12 -26.84 -52.89
C GLY A 1182 24.67 -25.83 -51.88
N LEU A 1183 25.47 -24.86 -52.35
CA LEU A 1183 26.04 -23.81 -51.50
C LEU A 1183 24.92 -22.88 -50.99
N VAL A 1184 24.80 -22.78 -49.67
CA VAL A 1184 23.83 -21.91 -48.99
C VAL A 1184 24.50 -20.61 -48.56
N ARG A 1185 25.65 -20.68 -47.89
CA ARG A 1185 26.42 -19.50 -47.44
C ARG A 1185 27.88 -19.84 -47.21
N HIS A 1186 28.77 -18.90 -47.49
CA HIS A 1186 30.18 -18.96 -47.09
C HIS A 1186 30.50 -17.77 -46.18
N ILE A 1187 31.22 -18.02 -45.09
CA ILE A 1187 31.65 -17.05 -44.09
C ILE A 1187 33.18 -17.13 -43.99
N ALA A 1188 33.86 -16.11 -44.51
CA ALA A 1188 35.31 -15.99 -44.38
C ALA A 1188 35.63 -15.33 -43.03
N LEU A 1189 36.38 -16.03 -42.16
CA LEU A 1189 36.82 -15.52 -40.86
C LEU A 1189 38.25 -14.98 -40.90
N GLY A 1190 38.98 -15.26 -41.98
CA GLY A 1190 40.36 -14.83 -42.17
C GLY A 1190 41.34 -15.60 -41.29
N HIS A 1191 42.56 -15.07 -41.18
CA HIS A 1191 43.61 -15.64 -40.33
C HIS A 1191 43.24 -15.56 -38.85
N GLN A 1192 43.24 -16.72 -38.18
CA GLN A 1192 42.90 -16.87 -36.77
C GLN A 1192 44.08 -17.52 -36.02
N THR A 1193 44.34 -17.07 -34.79
CA THR A 1193 45.43 -17.60 -33.95
C THR A 1193 45.04 -18.93 -33.26
N ALA A 1194 46.03 -19.68 -32.76
CA ALA A 1194 45.75 -20.90 -32.00
C ALA A 1194 44.93 -20.58 -30.74
N GLY A 1195 43.88 -21.35 -30.46
CA GLY A 1195 43.01 -21.08 -29.31
C GLY A 1195 41.61 -21.69 -29.42
N MET A 1196 40.80 -21.41 -28.39
CA MET A 1196 39.44 -21.93 -28.24
C MET A 1196 38.41 -20.85 -28.62
N TYR A 1197 37.55 -21.15 -29.59
CA TYR A 1197 36.53 -20.24 -30.13
C TYR A 1197 35.14 -20.77 -29.81
N ARG A 1198 34.80 -20.81 -28.52
CA ARG A 1198 33.57 -21.44 -28.00
C ARG A 1198 32.51 -20.49 -27.45
N SER A 1199 32.89 -19.28 -27.05
CA SER A 1199 31.95 -18.26 -26.54
C SER A 1199 31.19 -17.58 -27.68
N ARG A 1200 30.03 -17.00 -27.39
CA ARG A 1200 29.22 -16.26 -28.40
C ARG A 1200 30.00 -15.11 -29.07
N SER A 1201 30.94 -14.48 -28.36
CA SER A 1201 31.79 -13.41 -28.89
C SER A 1201 32.90 -13.89 -29.83
N ARG A 1202 33.21 -15.20 -29.86
CA ARG A 1202 34.33 -15.76 -30.64
C ARG A 1202 33.93 -16.89 -31.59
N ALA A 1203 32.81 -17.57 -31.36
CA ALA A 1203 32.30 -18.63 -32.24
C ALA A 1203 31.71 -18.04 -33.53
N VAL A 1204 31.63 -18.85 -34.59
CA VAL A 1204 31.07 -18.38 -35.88
C VAL A 1204 29.57 -18.19 -35.74
N TYR A 1205 29.07 -17.01 -36.10
CA TYR A 1205 27.65 -16.69 -36.05
C TYR A 1205 26.97 -16.93 -37.40
N TRP A 1206 25.80 -17.56 -37.39
CA TRP A 1206 24.93 -17.64 -38.57
C TRP A 1206 23.47 -17.34 -38.22
N ASP A 1207 22.83 -16.51 -39.04
CA ASP A 1207 21.49 -15.94 -38.88
C ASP A 1207 20.40 -16.68 -39.68
N GLY A 1208 20.71 -17.88 -40.21
CA GLY A 1208 19.76 -18.67 -41.00
C GLY A 1208 19.44 -18.08 -42.38
N ARG A 1209 20.30 -17.20 -42.92
CA ARG A 1209 20.15 -16.63 -44.27
C ARG A 1209 21.17 -17.18 -45.26
N ASN A 1210 20.78 -17.32 -46.52
CA ASN A 1210 21.66 -17.68 -47.62
C ASN A 1210 22.60 -16.52 -48.00
N GLN A 1211 23.50 -16.75 -48.96
CA GLN A 1211 24.50 -15.78 -49.43
C GLN A 1211 23.92 -14.48 -50.01
N PHE A 1212 22.64 -14.46 -50.36
CA PHE A 1212 21.94 -13.28 -50.89
C PHE A 1212 21.07 -12.59 -49.84
N GLY A 1213 21.16 -12.99 -48.56
CA GLY A 1213 20.38 -12.43 -47.46
C GLY A 1213 18.94 -12.95 -47.35
N GLY A 1214 18.55 -13.88 -48.22
CA GLY A 1214 17.26 -14.55 -48.18
C GLY A 1214 17.20 -15.61 -47.08
N SER A 1215 16.06 -15.70 -46.40
CA SER A 1215 15.80 -16.66 -45.33
C SER A 1215 15.76 -18.11 -45.88
N VAL A 1216 16.46 -19.06 -45.27
CA VAL A 1216 16.43 -20.48 -45.72
C VAL A 1216 15.27 -21.25 -45.07
N ALA A 1217 14.84 -22.37 -45.66
CA ALA A 1217 13.69 -23.15 -45.17
C ALA A 1217 14.05 -24.00 -43.93
N SER A 1218 13.05 -24.46 -43.18
CA SER A 1218 13.23 -25.50 -42.17
C SER A 1218 13.78 -26.76 -42.82
N GLY A 1219 14.81 -27.37 -42.23
CA GLY A 1219 15.44 -28.53 -42.83
C GLY A 1219 16.83 -28.84 -42.28
N LEU A 1220 17.41 -29.91 -42.82
CA LEU A 1220 18.76 -30.36 -42.51
C LEU A 1220 19.77 -29.69 -43.45
N TYR A 1221 20.80 -29.10 -42.85
CA TYR A 1221 21.91 -28.48 -43.56
C TYR A 1221 23.24 -29.00 -42.99
N PHE A 1222 24.31 -28.79 -43.75
CA PHE A 1222 25.66 -29.17 -43.36
C PHE A 1222 26.57 -27.96 -43.36
N TYR A 1223 27.48 -27.88 -42.39
CA TYR A 1223 28.48 -26.82 -42.32
C TYR A 1223 29.87 -27.42 -42.23
N THR A 1224 30.77 -26.88 -43.04
CA THR A 1224 32.15 -27.32 -43.18
C THR A 1224 33.08 -26.20 -42.76
N LEU A 1225 33.93 -26.46 -41.78
CA LEU A 1225 35.02 -25.56 -41.39
C LEU A 1225 36.29 -25.97 -42.15
N THR A 1226 36.91 -25.01 -42.82
CA THR A 1226 38.26 -25.12 -43.38
C THR A 1226 39.20 -24.26 -42.55
N ALA A 1227 40.27 -24.83 -42.01
CA ALA A 1227 41.30 -24.14 -41.25
C ALA A 1227 42.68 -24.64 -41.68
N GLY A 1228 43.31 -23.97 -42.66
CA GLY A 1228 44.50 -24.50 -43.33
C GLY A 1228 44.22 -25.87 -43.98
N ASP A 1229 45.01 -26.89 -43.65
CA ASP A 1229 44.82 -28.28 -44.13
C ASP A 1229 43.67 -29.02 -43.41
N PHE A 1230 43.14 -28.46 -42.32
CA PHE A 1230 42.05 -29.09 -41.57
C PHE A 1230 40.70 -28.80 -42.23
N THR A 1231 39.92 -29.85 -42.51
CA THR A 1231 38.53 -29.76 -42.95
C THR A 1231 37.66 -30.68 -42.11
N ALA A 1232 36.57 -30.15 -41.56
CA ALA A 1232 35.58 -30.96 -40.86
C ALA A 1232 34.17 -30.48 -41.19
N THR A 1233 33.26 -31.43 -41.41
CA THR A 1233 31.85 -31.16 -41.72
C THR A 1233 30.95 -31.70 -40.62
N ARG A 1234 29.93 -30.94 -40.25
CA ARG A 1234 28.89 -31.34 -39.29
C ARG A 1234 27.52 -30.97 -39.81
N ARG A 1235 26.49 -31.61 -39.24
CA ARG A 1235 25.08 -31.32 -39.53
C ARG A 1235 24.53 -30.27 -38.56
N LEU A 1236 23.66 -29.40 -39.05
CA LEU A 1236 22.80 -28.50 -38.26
C LEU A 1236 21.36 -28.57 -38.77
N VAL A 1237 20.40 -28.29 -37.90
CA VAL A 1237 18.96 -28.34 -38.23
C VAL A 1237 18.35 -26.97 -37.98
N ILE A 1238 17.66 -26.43 -38.97
CA ILE A 1238 16.83 -25.23 -38.85
C ILE A 1238 15.38 -25.67 -38.68
N LEU A 1239 14.72 -25.13 -37.65
CA LEU A 1239 13.31 -25.36 -37.35
C LEU A 1239 12.61 -23.99 -37.31
N LYS A 1240 12.18 -23.49 -38.47
CA LYS A 1240 11.23 -22.38 -38.54
C LYS A 1240 9.83 -22.83 -38.21
#